data_AF-V6LQ38-F1
#
_entry.id   AF-V6LQ38-F1
#
_cell.length_a   1.000
_cell.length_b   1.000
_cell.length_c   1.000
_cell.angle_alpha   90.00
_cell.angle_beta   90.00
_cell.angle_gamma   90.00
#
_symmetry.space_group_name_H-M   'P 1'
#
loop_
_entity.id
_entity.type
_entity.pdbx_description
1 polymer ?
#
loop_
_entity_poly.entity_id
_entity_poly.type
_entity_poly.pdbx_seq_one_letter_code
_entity_poly.pdbx_strand_id
1 'polypeptide(L)'
;MPCNDDKDCGQGTCVENVCQCNQGYTGDACKTCDQGYTQTRQGCLKECSSRDCPRAFVCADGIVPGKKVCTCATENFDPSLSCLHCKDGFNMSDGLCLPQSCFAGDIICSEHGICDFGCECFNNYTGQQCDTCDQGSIKAPDGSCLRECITVKGELKCMLPGLKCNSKLVSGKNVCVCQDKFADPDHNCFSCVSGYSKTKQGCIIDSCVFQNKVCNNEGDCFGSSCECNDGYQGNKCEVCQNTSEVMTTDGKCIPAACIDRATGHECSANGTCNISLKKCSCKTGYTGLQCNSCTEDFRLIDQRCQPNSCFVFEYDQHACSNNGICNEQGDCVCNGMSGGIHCESCRHGFDKVDGGDCIAEVCVVNNKQCNGFGHCISINDDSRCLCKNGYDGQSRCVDCEKGYQNITDECVSINCIGRSSPLPCSGNGSCQVLDIVSEIYGCACKPGFIGRFCDDCNTDLGFVVTNNHTCVNQVCVGRDQYECSGNGECINAEGNLFQCRCTSGATGKFCQDCNEGFFKVREGKCVFESCISDAKECSGNGHCRQLGLNHRCICDDQFDSLTNCQSCVEGYSLKDGRCLEGSVNKLSGGAIAGIVIGILILISLIALIIFFIMRRKPNNTVQKTSAVTKDLASGQKFI
;
A
#
# COMPACT_ATOMS: atom_id res chain seq x y z
N MET A 1 46.41 -35.93 15.89
CA MET A 1 47.62 -36.01 15.03
C MET A 1 48.59 -34.92 15.49
N PRO A 2 49.91 -35.17 15.61
CA PRO A 2 50.85 -34.09 15.90
C PRO A 2 50.96 -33.14 14.70
N CYS A 3 50.89 -31.83 14.94
CA CYS A 3 51.08 -30.79 13.92
C CYS A 3 52.51 -30.24 13.99
N ASN A 4 53.09 -29.85 12.84
CA ASN A 4 54.39 -29.19 12.78
C ASN A 4 54.25 -27.68 12.49
N ASP A 5 53.20 -27.27 11.78
CA ASP A 5 52.82 -25.87 11.56
C ASP A 5 51.30 -25.69 11.42
N ASP A 6 50.84 -24.44 11.30
CA ASP A 6 49.41 -24.11 11.22
C ASP A 6 48.69 -24.71 10.01
N LYS A 7 49.40 -25.04 8.93
CA LYS A 7 48.79 -25.63 7.72
C LYS A 7 48.33 -27.06 7.96
N ASP A 8 48.93 -27.75 8.92
CA ASP A 8 48.52 -29.09 9.34
C ASP A 8 47.16 -29.07 10.08
N CYS A 9 46.76 -27.91 10.62
CA CYS A 9 45.61 -27.74 11.50
C CYS A 9 44.32 -27.26 10.83
N GLY A 10 44.25 -27.20 9.49
CA GLY A 10 43.01 -26.86 8.78
C GLY A 10 42.44 -25.50 9.18
N GLN A 11 41.44 -25.47 10.06
CA GLN A 11 40.83 -24.27 10.64
C GLN A 11 41.20 -24.13 12.12
N GLY A 12 42.50 -24.07 12.41
CA GLY A 12 43.07 -23.96 13.75
C GLY A 12 44.55 -23.60 13.72
N THR A 13 45.16 -23.46 14.90
CA THR A 13 46.58 -23.13 15.07
C THR A 13 47.33 -24.26 15.77
N CYS A 14 48.58 -24.50 15.38
CA CYS A 14 49.41 -25.54 15.96
C CYS A 14 50.09 -25.03 17.23
N VAL A 15 49.73 -25.58 18.39
CA VAL A 15 50.27 -25.21 19.69
C VAL A 15 50.80 -26.47 20.39
N GLU A 16 52.11 -26.49 20.68
CA GLU A 16 52.77 -27.62 21.37
C GLU A 16 52.50 -29.00 20.71
N ASN A 17 52.57 -29.06 19.37
CA ASN A 17 52.24 -30.23 18.54
C ASN A 17 50.77 -30.68 18.61
N VAL A 18 49.84 -29.83 19.07
CA VAL A 18 48.40 -30.11 19.06
C VAL A 18 47.67 -28.97 18.36
N CYS A 19 46.72 -29.30 17.48
CA CYS A 19 45.89 -28.30 16.85
C CYS A 19 44.85 -27.74 17.84
N GLN A 20 44.88 -26.43 18.09
CA GLN A 20 43.82 -25.70 18.75
C GLN A 20 42.85 -25.16 17.70
N CYS A 21 41.61 -25.65 17.71
CA CYS A 21 40.63 -25.34 16.68
C CYS A 21 39.99 -23.96 16.86
N ASN A 22 39.77 -23.28 15.74
CA ASN A 22 38.97 -22.05 15.72
C ASN A 22 37.52 -22.37 16.12
N GLN A 23 36.81 -21.38 16.66
CA GLN A 23 35.44 -21.54 17.13
C GLN A 23 34.54 -22.15 16.04
N GLY A 24 33.81 -23.21 16.40
CA GLY A 24 32.93 -23.94 15.47
C GLY A 24 33.59 -25.15 14.80
N TYR A 25 34.89 -25.39 15.01
CA TYR A 25 35.61 -26.55 14.51
C TYR A 25 36.11 -27.43 15.66
N THR A 26 36.18 -28.75 15.43
CA THR A 26 36.62 -29.76 16.39
C THR A 26 37.45 -30.85 15.71
N GLY A 27 38.04 -31.71 16.53
CA GLY A 27 38.86 -32.85 16.13
C GLY A 27 40.34 -32.53 15.94
N ASP A 28 41.14 -33.60 15.86
CA ASP A 28 42.61 -33.58 15.84
C ASP A 28 43.29 -32.70 14.78
N ALA A 29 42.57 -32.31 13.74
CA ALA A 29 43.06 -31.46 12.65
C ALA A 29 42.11 -30.30 12.31
N CYS A 30 41.12 -30.03 13.17
CA CYS A 30 40.16 -28.92 13.05
C CYS A 30 39.47 -28.80 11.68
N LYS A 31 39.09 -29.94 11.08
CA LYS A 31 38.39 -30.01 9.78
C LYS A 31 36.92 -30.38 9.91
N THR A 32 36.47 -30.71 11.12
CA THR A 32 35.10 -31.16 11.43
C THR A 32 34.37 -30.08 12.20
N CYS A 33 33.07 -29.91 11.97
CA CYS A 33 32.26 -28.95 12.73
C CYS A 33 32.01 -29.43 14.16
N ASP A 34 32.13 -28.52 15.11
CA ASP A 34 31.82 -28.75 16.51
C ASP A 34 30.30 -28.87 16.74
N GLN A 35 29.90 -29.45 17.87
CA GLN A 35 28.48 -29.68 18.16
C GLN A 35 27.69 -28.36 18.18
N GLY A 36 26.64 -28.28 17.35
CA GLY A 36 25.83 -27.08 17.16
C GLY A 36 26.23 -26.21 15.96
N TYR A 37 27.28 -26.58 15.22
CA TYR A 37 27.69 -25.96 13.96
C TYR A 37 27.42 -26.90 12.78
N THR A 38 26.95 -26.35 11.67
CA THR A 38 26.62 -27.07 10.43
C THR A 38 27.68 -26.79 9.37
N GLN A 39 28.13 -27.84 8.68
CA GLN A 39 29.09 -27.72 7.58
C GLN A 39 28.45 -27.00 6.38
N THR A 40 29.09 -25.94 5.90
CA THR A 40 28.70 -25.18 4.71
C THR A 40 29.88 -25.03 3.75
N ARG A 41 29.65 -24.46 2.55
CA ARG A 41 30.73 -24.08 1.62
C ARG A 41 31.65 -22.98 2.18
N GLN A 42 31.18 -22.24 3.19
CA GLN A 42 31.94 -21.21 3.91
C GLN A 42 32.58 -21.75 5.20
N GLY A 43 32.47 -23.06 5.47
CA GLY A 43 32.96 -23.67 6.70
C GLY A 43 31.86 -24.02 7.70
N CYS A 44 32.23 -24.20 8.97
CA CYS A 44 31.33 -24.61 10.04
C CYS A 44 30.60 -23.41 10.66
N LEU A 45 29.29 -23.30 10.42
CA LEU A 45 28.47 -22.15 10.84
C LEU A 45 27.34 -22.57 11.78
N LYS A 46 27.08 -21.78 12.81
CA LYS A 46 26.01 -22.04 13.79
C LYS A 46 24.64 -21.74 13.18
N GLU A 47 23.64 -22.55 13.51
CA GLU A 47 22.24 -22.26 13.14
C GLU A 47 21.78 -20.97 13.83
N CYS A 48 21.04 -20.13 13.10
CA CYS A 48 20.59 -18.83 13.57
C CYS A 48 19.06 -18.64 13.46
N SER A 49 18.53 -17.78 14.33
CA SER A 49 17.32 -17.00 14.11
C SER A 49 17.71 -15.56 13.74
N SER A 50 16.75 -14.72 13.32
CA SER A 50 17.00 -13.34 12.89
C SER A 50 17.68 -12.44 13.94
N ARG A 51 17.80 -12.88 15.19
CA ARG A 51 18.45 -12.15 16.29
C ARG A 51 19.83 -12.69 16.71
N ASP A 52 20.27 -13.81 16.14
CA ASP A 52 21.46 -14.54 16.61
C ASP A 52 22.76 -14.16 15.86
N CYS A 53 22.67 -13.33 14.82
CA CYS A 53 23.81 -12.97 14.00
C CYS A 53 24.49 -11.66 14.48
N PRO A 54 25.83 -11.61 14.55
CA PRO A 54 26.56 -10.36 14.79
C PRO A 54 26.28 -9.33 13.67
N ARG A 55 26.51 -8.03 13.92
CA ARG A 55 26.16 -6.93 12.99
C ARG A 55 26.65 -7.11 11.53
N ALA A 56 27.76 -7.84 11.31
CA ALA A 56 28.31 -8.11 9.98
C ALA A 56 27.66 -9.32 9.27
N PHE A 57 26.64 -9.96 9.87
CA PHE A 57 26.01 -11.16 9.37
C PHE A 57 24.48 -11.06 9.35
N VAL A 58 23.86 -11.63 8.32
CA VAL A 58 22.41 -11.83 8.19
C VAL A 58 22.09 -13.32 8.27
N CYS A 59 20.93 -13.64 8.83
CA CYS A 59 20.49 -15.03 8.95
C CYS A 59 19.82 -15.48 7.65
N ALA A 60 20.59 -16.13 6.77
CA ALA A 60 20.15 -16.59 5.45
C ALA A 60 20.01 -18.12 5.39
N ASP A 61 19.35 -18.63 4.35
CA ASP A 61 19.19 -20.07 4.16
C ASP A 61 20.55 -20.74 3.89
N GLY A 62 20.88 -21.75 4.71
CA GLY A 62 22.07 -22.56 4.53
C GLY A 62 21.93 -23.57 3.38
N ILE A 63 23.01 -24.29 3.10
CA ILE A 63 23.05 -25.34 2.06
C ILE A 63 22.12 -26.52 2.41
N VAL A 64 21.79 -26.68 3.70
CA VAL A 64 20.84 -27.68 4.17
C VAL A 64 19.43 -27.06 4.13
N PRO A 65 18.50 -27.62 3.32
CA PRO A 65 17.14 -27.10 3.22
C PRO A 65 16.47 -27.03 4.60
N GLY A 66 15.92 -25.86 4.94
CA GLY A 66 15.19 -25.63 6.20
C GLY A 66 16.05 -25.21 7.40
N LYS A 67 17.37 -25.00 7.22
CA LYS A 67 18.26 -24.50 8.29
C LYS A 67 18.90 -23.18 7.88
N LYS A 68 18.71 -22.14 8.70
CA LYS A 68 19.31 -20.82 8.49
C LYS A 68 20.63 -20.69 9.24
N VAL A 69 21.61 -20.05 8.62
CA VAL A 69 22.95 -19.79 9.16
C VAL A 69 23.33 -18.33 8.95
N CYS A 70 24.20 -17.79 9.81
CA CYS A 70 24.69 -16.42 9.66
C CYS A 70 25.64 -16.34 8.46
N THR A 71 25.27 -15.59 7.43
CA THR A 71 26.07 -15.27 6.23
C THR A 71 26.42 -13.79 6.24
N CYS A 72 27.42 -13.31 5.49
CA CYS A 72 27.76 -11.87 5.51
C CYS A 72 26.55 -10.98 5.16
N ALA A 73 26.38 -9.87 5.89
CA ALA A 73 25.20 -9.00 5.82
C ALA A 73 25.10 -8.17 4.53
N THR A 74 26.22 -7.94 3.84
CA THR A 74 26.25 -7.19 2.58
C THR A 74 27.12 -7.90 1.55
N GLU A 75 26.84 -7.66 0.28
CA GLU A 75 27.61 -8.18 -0.85
C GLU A 75 29.08 -7.71 -0.84
N ASN A 76 29.45 -6.77 0.03
CA ASN A 76 30.74 -6.10 0.06
C ASN A 76 31.70 -6.67 1.11
N PHE A 77 31.28 -7.65 1.91
CA PHE A 77 32.18 -8.40 2.81
C PHE A 77 32.82 -9.58 2.08
N ASP A 78 34.09 -9.86 2.37
CA ASP A 78 34.81 -10.99 1.82
C ASP A 78 34.41 -12.28 2.57
N PRO A 79 33.69 -13.21 1.91
CA PRO A 79 33.25 -14.45 2.55
C PRO A 79 34.42 -15.40 2.85
N SER A 80 35.56 -15.25 2.16
CA SER A 80 36.74 -16.09 2.36
C SER A 80 37.50 -15.75 3.64
N LEU A 81 37.31 -14.54 4.17
CA LEU A 81 37.90 -14.04 5.41
C LEU A 81 36.88 -13.94 6.54
N SER A 82 35.89 -14.85 6.55
CA SER A 82 34.85 -14.93 7.58
C SER A 82 34.07 -13.61 7.78
N CYS A 83 33.87 -12.81 6.72
CA CYS A 83 33.17 -11.52 6.78
C CYS A 83 33.80 -10.49 7.75
N LEU A 84 35.04 -10.70 8.17
CA LEU A 84 35.79 -9.75 9.02
C LEU A 84 36.49 -8.66 8.21
N HIS A 85 36.51 -8.81 6.88
CA HIS A 85 37.15 -7.90 5.95
C HIS A 85 36.19 -7.58 4.80
N CYS A 86 36.36 -6.38 4.23
CA CYS A 86 35.65 -5.98 3.03
C CYS A 86 36.31 -6.57 1.78
N LYS A 87 35.54 -6.76 0.71
CA LYS A 87 36.06 -7.11 -0.62
C LYS A 87 36.97 -5.99 -1.14
N ASP A 88 37.85 -6.34 -2.08
CA ASP A 88 38.68 -5.37 -2.77
C ASP A 88 37.85 -4.21 -3.34
N GLY A 89 38.31 -2.99 -3.10
CA GLY A 89 37.60 -1.76 -3.47
C GLY A 89 36.65 -1.20 -2.41
N PHE A 90 36.57 -1.83 -1.23
CA PHE A 90 35.77 -1.37 -0.09
C PHE A 90 36.61 -1.24 1.18
N ASN A 91 36.26 -0.29 2.05
CA ASN A 91 36.86 -0.10 3.38
C ASN A 91 35.80 -0.27 4.47
N MET A 92 36.22 -0.76 5.63
CA MET A 92 35.34 -0.96 6.78
C MET A 92 35.20 0.33 7.57
N SER A 93 33.97 0.77 7.84
CA SER A 93 33.66 1.88 8.75
C SER A 93 32.38 1.58 9.53
N ASP A 94 32.44 1.72 10.86
CA ASP A 94 31.38 1.38 11.83
C ASP A 94 30.66 0.03 11.57
N GLY A 95 31.42 -0.98 11.13
CA GLY A 95 30.89 -2.32 10.84
C GLY A 95 30.16 -2.44 9.50
N LEU A 96 30.31 -1.48 8.59
CA LEU A 96 29.84 -1.51 7.21
C LEU A 96 31.01 -1.47 6.23
N CYS A 97 30.87 -2.17 5.10
CA CYS A 97 31.83 -2.11 3.99
C CYS A 97 31.36 -1.11 2.94
N LEU A 98 32.03 0.04 2.89
CA LEU A 98 31.71 1.16 2.00
C LEU A 98 32.72 1.26 0.85
N PRO A 99 32.32 1.66 -0.36
CA PRO A 99 33.24 1.86 -1.49
C PRO A 99 34.41 2.77 -1.13
N GLN A 100 35.62 2.43 -1.55
CA GLN A 100 36.81 3.26 -1.34
C GLN A 100 36.67 4.67 -1.93
N SER A 101 35.86 4.83 -2.98
CA SER A 101 35.54 6.13 -3.59
C SER A 101 34.90 7.11 -2.59
N CYS A 102 34.21 6.60 -1.57
CA CYS A 102 33.58 7.44 -0.55
C CYS A 102 34.55 8.01 0.48
N PHE A 103 35.81 7.60 0.49
CA PHE A 103 36.76 7.92 1.56
C PHE A 103 37.73 9.04 1.15
N ALA A 104 37.61 10.18 1.82
CA ALA A 104 38.65 11.22 1.82
C ALA A 104 39.64 10.93 2.96
N GLY A 105 40.54 9.96 2.75
CA GLY A 105 41.36 9.40 3.84
C GLY A 105 40.55 8.43 4.70
N ASP A 106 40.41 8.70 6.00
CA ASP A 106 39.58 7.88 6.91
C ASP A 106 38.15 8.43 7.09
N ILE A 107 37.84 9.55 6.42
CA ILE A 107 36.58 10.27 6.58
C ILE A 107 35.65 9.93 5.42
N ILE A 108 34.44 9.45 5.74
CA ILE A 108 33.41 9.16 4.75
C ILE A 108 32.82 10.49 4.25
N CYS A 109 32.89 10.72 2.95
CA CYS A 109 32.31 11.87 2.26
C CYS A 109 32.66 13.21 2.92
N SER A 110 33.87 13.30 3.50
CA SER A 110 34.35 14.47 4.24
C SER A 110 33.40 14.96 5.35
N GLU A 111 32.57 14.07 5.93
CA GLU A 111 31.47 14.38 6.86
C GLU A 111 30.29 15.18 6.26
N HIS A 112 30.36 15.53 4.98
CA HIS A 112 29.40 16.38 4.29
C HIS A 112 28.57 15.63 3.24
N GLY A 113 28.37 14.33 3.43
CA GLY A 113 27.54 13.51 2.56
C GLY A 113 27.29 12.11 3.09
N ILE A 114 26.44 11.36 2.37
CA ILE A 114 26.13 9.96 2.66
C ILE A 114 26.74 9.09 1.57
N CYS A 115 27.33 7.96 1.96
CA CYS A 115 27.93 7.01 1.03
C CYS A 115 26.97 5.86 0.73
N ASP A 116 26.64 5.69 -0.56
CA ASP A 116 25.95 4.51 -1.08
C ASP A 116 26.84 3.80 -2.12
N PHE A 117 26.79 4.23 -3.39
CA PHE A 117 27.72 3.81 -4.46
C PHE A 117 28.80 4.88 -4.78
N GLY A 118 28.74 5.98 -4.04
CA GLY A 118 29.55 7.19 -4.12
C GLY A 118 29.00 8.18 -3.09
N CYS A 119 29.64 9.34 -2.95
CA CYS A 119 29.14 10.34 -2.01
C CYS A 119 27.98 11.13 -2.58
N GLU A 120 26.85 11.09 -1.89
CA GLU A 120 25.74 12.03 -2.06
C GLU A 120 25.95 13.21 -1.12
N CYS A 121 26.33 14.36 -1.69
CA CYS A 121 26.71 15.52 -0.91
C CYS A 121 25.52 16.25 -0.29
N PHE A 122 25.71 16.70 0.95
CA PHE A 122 24.80 17.60 1.62
C PHE A 122 24.77 18.97 0.94
N ASN A 123 23.78 19.78 1.31
CA ASN A 123 23.55 21.06 0.67
C ASN A 123 24.78 21.95 0.76
N ASN A 124 25.08 22.66 -0.33
CA ASN A 124 26.24 23.54 -0.48
C ASN A 124 27.58 22.83 -0.68
N TYR A 125 27.62 21.50 -0.71
CA TYR A 125 28.80 20.71 -1.03
C TYR A 125 28.64 20.02 -2.39
N THR A 126 29.78 19.77 -3.04
CA THR A 126 29.89 19.07 -4.32
C THR A 126 31.23 18.33 -4.38
N GLY A 127 31.48 17.66 -5.51
CA GLY A 127 32.67 16.83 -5.71
C GLY A 127 32.45 15.37 -5.32
N GLN A 128 33.38 14.50 -5.71
CA GLN A 128 33.26 13.05 -5.51
C GLN A 128 33.23 12.63 -4.04
N GLN A 129 33.74 13.49 -3.13
CA GLN A 129 33.87 13.24 -1.70
C GLN A 129 33.29 14.37 -0.85
N CYS A 130 32.49 15.27 -1.46
CA CYS A 130 31.81 16.39 -0.78
C CYS A 130 32.75 17.37 -0.05
N ASP A 131 33.97 17.53 -0.56
CA ASP A 131 35.02 18.36 0.00
C ASP A 131 35.09 19.78 -0.61
N THR A 132 34.31 20.00 -1.67
CA THR A 132 34.23 21.26 -2.42
C THR A 132 32.89 21.94 -2.23
N CYS A 133 32.86 23.27 -2.27
CA CYS A 133 31.61 24.02 -2.15
C CYS A 133 30.89 24.12 -3.50
N ASP A 134 29.59 23.90 -3.47
CA ASP A 134 28.70 24.10 -4.61
C ASP A 134 28.63 25.57 -5.04
N GLN A 135 28.19 25.82 -6.26
CA GLN A 135 28.14 27.15 -6.87
C GLN A 135 27.33 28.14 -6.01
N GLY A 136 27.96 29.24 -5.64
CA GLY A 136 27.35 30.28 -4.79
C GLY A 136 27.55 30.07 -3.28
N SER A 137 28.30 29.05 -2.89
CA SER A 137 28.72 28.80 -1.52
C SER A 137 30.20 29.10 -1.33
N ILE A 138 30.59 29.47 -0.11
CA ILE A 138 31.95 29.85 0.27
C ILE A 138 32.43 28.95 1.40
N LYS A 139 33.65 28.45 1.27
CA LYS A 139 34.31 27.66 2.32
C LYS A 139 34.68 28.56 3.51
N ALA A 140 34.13 28.24 4.67
CA ALA A 140 34.42 28.88 5.94
C ALA A 140 35.75 28.35 6.52
N PRO A 141 36.33 29.05 7.53
CA PRO A 141 37.59 28.62 8.14
C PRO A 141 37.55 27.24 8.81
N ASP A 142 36.37 26.80 9.24
CA ASP A 142 36.13 25.47 9.82
C ASP A 142 35.95 24.37 8.76
N GLY A 143 36.00 24.70 7.48
CA GLY A 143 35.83 23.77 6.37
C GLY A 143 34.41 23.75 5.78
N SER A 144 33.43 24.32 6.48
CA SER A 144 32.02 24.24 6.08
C SER A 144 31.70 25.12 4.86
N CYS A 145 30.75 24.71 4.02
CA CYS A 145 30.32 25.49 2.87
C CYS A 145 29.06 26.33 3.17
N LEU A 146 29.20 27.65 3.17
CA LEU A 146 28.14 28.60 3.54
C LEU A 146 27.72 29.48 2.36
N ARG A 147 26.41 29.69 2.19
CA ARG A 147 25.90 30.60 1.14
C ARG A 147 26.12 32.08 1.48
N GLU A 148 26.33 32.89 0.45
CA GLU A 148 26.35 34.35 0.61
C GLU A 148 24.95 34.91 0.95
N CYS A 149 24.94 35.97 1.76
CA CYS A 149 23.74 36.76 2.01
C CYS A 149 23.31 37.52 0.77
N ILE A 150 22.00 37.60 0.57
CA ILE A 150 21.40 38.39 -0.50
C ILE A 150 20.86 39.72 0.03
N THR A 151 20.86 40.74 -0.82
CA THR A 151 20.29 42.04 -0.49
C THR A 151 18.82 42.08 -0.92
N VAL A 152 17.90 42.16 0.04
CA VAL A 152 16.46 42.30 -0.21
C VAL A 152 15.99 43.63 0.36
N LYS A 153 15.60 44.56 -0.50
CA LYS A 153 15.17 45.93 -0.12
C LYS A 153 16.20 46.69 0.75
N GLY A 154 17.49 46.49 0.49
CA GLY A 154 18.58 47.15 1.21
C GLY A 154 19.01 46.46 2.51
N GLU A 155 18.32 45.39 2.93
CA GLU A 155 18.72 44.57 4.08
C GLU A 155 19.39 43.26 3.61
N LEU A 156 20.46 42.85 4.29
CA LEU A 156 21.08 41.55 4.08
C LEU A 156 20.23 40.47 4.71
N LYS A 157 19.81 39.49 3.92
CA LYS A 157 18.99 38.35 4.33
C LYS A 157 19.52 37.03 3.77
N CYS A 158 19.15 35.95 4.46
CA CYS A 158 19.35 34.59 3.99
C CYS A 158 18.06 34.07 3.35
N MET A 159 18.20 33.20 2.34
CA MET A 159 17.04 32.66 1.62
C MET A 159 16.18 31.73 2.48
N LEU A 160 16.79 30.99 3.42
CA LEU A 160 16.08 30.02 4.26
C LEU A 160 15.80 30.59 5.67
N PRO A 161 14.63 30.25 6.25
CA PRO A 161 14.31 30.59 7.64
C PRO A 161 15.26 29.87 8.61
N GLY A 162 15.58 30.51 9.73
CA GLY A 162 16.52 29.98 10.73
C GLY A 162 18.00 30.32 10.48
N LEU A 163 18.31 30.98 9.37
CA LEU A 163 19.64 31.55 9.08
C LEU A 163 19.72 33.04 9.45
N LYS A 164 20.93 33.52 9.74
CA LYS A 164 21.25 34.94 9.90
C LYS A 164 22.54 35.28 9.16
N CYS A 165 22.66 36.53 8.73
CA CYS A 165 23.89 37.01 8.09
C CYS A 165 25.00 37.26 9.12
N ASN A 166 26.19 36.75 8.83
CA ASN A 166 27.39 37.00 9.60
C ASN A 166 28.49 37.59 8.69
N SER A 167 28.96 38.77 9.05
CA SER A 167 29.98 39.53 8.31
C SER A 167 31.41 39.31 8.82
N LYS A 168 31.57 38.59 9.93
CA LYS A 168 32.86 38.38 10.60
C LYS A 168 33.49 37.02 10.32
N LEU A 169 32.68 36.05 9.87
CA LEU A 169 33.12 34.66 9.73
C LEU A 169 34.04 34.46 8.52
N VAL A 170 33.73 35.12 7.40
CA VAL A 170 34.56 35.09 6.19
C VAL A 170 34.96 36.52 5.84
N SER A 171 36.26 36.78 5.75
CA SER A 171 36.78 38.12 5.47
C SER A 171 36.27 38.65 4.13
N GLY A 172 35.64 39.83 4.14
CA GLY A 172 35.13 40.49 2.93
C GLY A 172 33.81 39.94 2.40
N LYS A 173 33.17 38.99 3.09
CA LYS A 173 31.93 38.32 2.64
C LYS A 173 30.90 38.23 3.76
N ASN A 174 29.63 38.43 3.42
CA ASN A 174 28.52 38.21 4.33
C ASN A 174 27.95 36.83 4.04
N VAL A 175 28.05 35.91 5.00
CA VAL A 175 27.61 34.51 4.83
C VAL A 175 26.43 34.19 5.75
N CYS A 176 25.60 33.26 5.31
CA CYS A 176 24.47 32.74 6.06
C CYS A 176 24.95 31.68 7.05
N VAL A 177 24.65 31.90 8.34
CA VAL A 177 24.94 30.96 9.43
C VAL A 177 23.67 30.63 10.20
N CYS A 178 23.63 29.50 10.88
CA CYS A 178 22.51 29.16 11.74
C CYS A 178 22.31 30.21 12.84
N GLN A 179 21.04 30.55 13.11
CA GLN A 179 20.69 31.42 14.23
C GLN A 179 21.04 30.74 15.55
N ASP A 180 20.69 29.45 15.65
CA ASP A 180 21.06 28.53 16.71
C ASP A 180 22.44 27.95 16.43
N LYS A 181 23.35 28.05 17.41
CA LYS A 181 24.74 27.59 17.28
C LYS A 181 24.89 26.06 17.33
N PHE A 182 23.86 25.34 17.74
CA PHE A 182 23.84 23.87 17.78
C PHE A 182 23.00 23.27 16.64
N ALA A 183 22.46 24.12 15.75
CA ALA A 183 21.83 23.66 14.52
C ALA A 183 22.90 23.28 13.50
N ASP A 184 22.62 22.23 12.73
CA ASP A 184 23.55 21.66 11.77
C ASP A 184 23.54 22.47 10.46
N PRO A 185 24.67 23.10 10.07
CA PRO A 185 24.76 23.90 8.86
C PRO A 185 24.61 23.07 7.57
N ASP A 186 25.01 21.80 7.57
CA ASP A 186 24.97 20.94 6.37
C ASP A 186 23.53 20.55 5.99
N HIS A 187 22.65 20.57 6.99
CA HIS A 187 21.23 20.34 6.86
C HIS A 187 20.41 21.65 6.90
N ASN A 188 21.01 22.78 6.47
CA ASN A 188 20.38 24.10 6.42
C ASN A 188 19.74 24.53 7.76
N CYS A 189 20.32 24.12 8.89
CA CYS A 189 19.85 24.41 10.25
C CYS A 189 18.48 23.78 10.62
N PHE A 190 17.98 22.85 9.81
CA PHE A 190 16.73 22.13 10.09
C PHE A 190 16.93 21.00 11.10
N SER A 191 18.11 20.38 11.13
CA SER A 191 18.55 19.43 12.16
C SER A 191 19.54 20.07 13.15
N CYS A 192 19.93 19.30 14.15
CA CYS A 192 20.90 19.69 15.16
C CYS A 192 22.17 18.84 15.01
N VAL A 193 23.30 19.40 15.44
CA VAL A 193 24.57 18.65 15.47
C VAL A 193 24.47 17.46 16.42
N SER A 194 25.32 16.46 16.23
CA SER A 194 25.33 15.25 17.07
C SER A 194 25.39 15.58 18.58
N GLY A 195 24.55 14.90 19.37
CA GLY A 195 24.37 15.15 20.80
C GLY A 195 23.31 16.20 21.14
N TYR A 196 22.63 16.77 20.14
CA TYR A 196 21.53 17.73 20.30
C TYR A 196 20.29 17.29 19.52
N SER A 197 19.13 17.59 20.09
CA SER A 197 17.81 17.29 19.56
C SER A 197 17.04 18.58 19.25
N LYS A 198 16.29 18.58 18.15
CA LYS A 198 15.48 19.73 17.75
C LYS A 198 14.21 19.81 18.60
N THR A 199 14.00 20.96 19.24
CA THR A 199 12.80 21.26 20.03
C THR A 199 12.17 22.59 19.57
N LYS A 200 11.03 22.96 20.15
CA LYS A 200 10.43 24.29 19.93
C LYS A 200 11.32 25.44 20.41
N GLN A 201 12.24 25.18 21.33
CA GLN A 201 13.17 26.17 21.89
C GLN A 201 14.49 26.25 21.10
N GLY A 202 14.67 25.43 20.06
CA GLY A 202 15.93 25.28 19.32
C GLY A 202 16.56 23.90 19.54
N CYS A 203 17.85 23.81 19.26
CA CYS A 203 18.67 22.61 19.45
C CYS A 203 19.14 22.53 20.90
N ILE A 204 18.69 21.49 21.59
CA ILE A 204 18.92 21.26 23.02
C ILE A 204 19.64 19.94 23.19
N ILE A 205 20.59 19.88 24.12
CA ILE A 205 21.38 18.67 24.38
C ILE A 205 20.49 17.45 24.66
N ASP A 206 20.82 16.31 24.06
CA ASP A 206 19.98 15.09 24.09
C ASP A 206 19.67 14.59 25.51
N SER A 207 20.57 14.84 26.44
CA SER A 207 20.39 14.48 27.85
C SER A 207 19.23 15.22 28.51
N CYS A 208 18.85 16.39 28.02
CA CYS A 208 17.72 17.17 28.51
C CYS A 208 16.43 16.96 27.70
N VAL A 209 16.46 16.23 26.58
CA VAL A 209 15.30 16.09 25.70
C VAL A 209 14.60 14.75 25.93
N PHE A 210 13.30 14.80 26.17
CA PHE A 210 12.42 13.64 26.29
C PHE A 210 11.21 13.82 25.37
N GLN A 211 11.02 12.92 24.39
CA GLN A 211 9.92 13.00 23.42
C GLN A 211 9.79 14.40 22.76
N ASN A 212 10.90 14.99 22.32
CA ASN A 212 11.00 16.33 21.73
C ASN A 212 10.65 17.51 22.67
N LYS A 213 10.52 17.26 23.97
CA LYS A 213 10.30 18.28 25.01
C LYS A 213 11.57 18.47 25.85
N VAL A 214 11.87 19.72 26.20
CA VAL A 214 12.98 20.06 27.11
C VAL A 214 12.52 19.76 28.53
N CYS A 215 13.23 18.86 29.24
CA CYS A 215 12.92 18.44 30.60
C CYS A 215 11.43 18.11 30.81
N ASN A 216 10.86 17.45 29.78
CA ASN A 216 9.45 17.08 29.70
C ASN A 216 8.44 18.23 29.95
N ASN A 217 8.84 19.49 29.71
CA ASN A 217 8.13 20.74 30.04
C ASN A 217 7.99 21.05 31.54
N GLU A 218 8.55 20.23 32.41
CA GLU A 218 8.36 20.32 33.87
C GLU A 218 9.70 20.55 34.59
N GLY A 219 10.58 21.29 33.92
CA GLY A 219 11.87 21.71 34.43
C GLY A 219 12.64 22.51 33.40
N ASP A 220 13.80 22.99 33.83
CA ASP A 220 14.73 23.76 33.01
C ASP A 220 16.02 22.97 32.77
N CYS A 221 16.56 23.04 31.55
CA CYS A 221 17.82 22.39 31.22
C CYS A 221 19.00 23.30 31.59
N PHE A 222 19.79 22.88 32.56
CA PHE A 222 21.03 23.56 32.96
C PHE A 222 22.24 22.68 32.63
N GLY A 223 23.02 23.08 31.63
CA GLY A 223 24.17 22.31 31.15
C GLY A 223 23.72 21.02 30.46
N SER A 224 23.92 19.88 31.13
CA SER A 224 23.53 18.55 30.65
C SER A 224 22.48 17.85 31.53
N SER A 225 21.91 18.56 32.50
CA SER A 225 20.94 18.02 33.47
C SER A 225 19.66 18.87 33.52
N CYS A 226 18.54 18.22 33.81
CA CYS A 226 17.29 18.90 34.10
C CYS A 226 17.19 19.26 35.58
N GLU A 227 16.77 20.48 35.86
CA GLU A 227 16.29 20.91 37.18
C GLU A 227 14.76 20.90 37.15
N CYS A 228 14.15 19.94 37.85
CA CYS A 228 12.72 19.70 37.79
C CYS A 228 11.93 20.65 38.70
N ASN A 229 10.74 21.03 38.23
CA ASN A 229 9.75 21.78 39.00
C ASN A 229 9.24 20.96 40.20
N ASP A 230 8.69 21.66 41.20
CA ASP A 230 8.05 21.02 42.36
C ASP A 230 6.98 19.99 41.92
N GLY A 231 7.05 18.77 42.47
CA GLY A 231 6.16 17.66 42.11
C GLY A 231 6.72 16.70 41.06
N TYR A 232 7.87 17.02 40.45
CA TYR A 232 8.51 16.21 39.42
C TYR A 232 9.92 15.76 39.83
N GLN A 233 10.36 14.61 39.31
CA GLN A 233 11.67 14.04 39.54
C GLN A 233 12.14 13.21 38.33
N GLY A 234 13.39 12.75 38.38
CA GLY A 234 14.03 12.01 37.29
C GLY A 234 15.07 12.85 36.57
N ASN A 235 15.85 12.22 35.67
CA ASN A 235 16.95 12.92 34.98
C ASN A 235 16.43 13.87 33.88
N LYS A 236 15.18 13.70 33.46
CA LYS A 236 14.49 14.47 32.43
C LYS A 236 13.11 14.96 32.90
N CYS A 237 12.85 14.96 34.21
CA CYS A 237 11.56 15.31 34.83
C CYS A 237 10.39 14.45 34.31
N GLU A 238 10.68 13.17 34.12
CA GLU A 238 9.78 12.16 33.52
C GLU A 238 9.01 11.34 34.55
N VAL A 239 9.19 11.62 35.85
CA VAL A 239 8.56 10.88 36.94
C VAL A 239 7.86 11.84 37.90
N CYS A 240 6.69 11.45 38.37
CA CYS A 240 6.01 12.17 39.45
C CYS A 240 6.70 11.91 40.79
N GLN A 241 6.92 12.96 41.56
CA GLN A 241 7.48 12.85 42.91
C GLN A 241 6.52 12.09 43.85
N ASN A 242 5.21 12.25 43.66
CA ASN A 242 4.18 11.52 44.39
C ASN A 242 3.85 10.18 43.72
N THR A 243 4.02 9.08 44.44
CA THR A 243 3.80 7.71 43.95
C THR A 243 2.32 7.36 43.68
N SER A 244 1.38 8.18 44.15
CA SER A 244 -0.06 8.02 43.86
C SER A 244 -0.49 8.72 42.56
N GLU A 245 0.41 9.45 41.92
CA GLU A 245 0.19 10.17 40.68
C GLU A 245 0.91 9.46 39.53
N VAL A 246 0.33 9.60 38.35
CA VAL A 246 0.91 9.09 37.10
C VAL A 246 1.02 10.27 36.16
N MET A 247 2.07 10.26 35.35
CA MET A 247 2.32 11.30 34.37
C MET A 247 1.45 11.07 33.13
N THR A 248 0.72 12.09 32.72
CA THR A 248 0.01 12.11 31.44
C THR A 248 0.96 12.27 30.27
N THR A 249 0.49 11.99 29.05
CA THR A 249 1.28 12.20 27.82
C THR A 249 1.65 13.67 27.56
N ASP A 250 0.88 14.63 28.09
CA ASP A 250 1.25 16.05 28.04
C ASP A 250 2.33 16.43 29.08
N GLY A 251 2.62 15.56 30.04
CA GLY A 251 3.71 15.71 31.02
C GLY A 251 3.25 16.02 32.45
N LYS A 252 1.93 16.07 32.71
CA LYS A 252 1.39 16.47 34.02
C LYS A 252 1.27 15.28 34.96
N CYS A 253 1.60 15.51 36.23
CA CYS A 253 1.34 14.55 37.29
C CYS A 253 -0.06 14.73 37.87
N ILE A 254 -0.92 13.72 37.68
CA ILE A 254 -2.28 13.70 38.23
C ILE A 254 -2.62 12.33 38.82
N PRO A 255 -3.66 12.22 39.68
CA PRO A 255 -4.07 10.94 40.25
C PRO A 255 -4.33 9.88 39.18
N ALA A 256 -3.82 8.66 39.39
CA ALA A 256 -3.97 7.55 38.44
C ALA A 256 -5.44 7.24 38.06
N ALA A 257 -6.39 7.55 38.95
CA ALA A 257 -7.82 7.39 38.70
C ALA A 257 -8.35 8.30 37.57
N CYS A 258 -7.69 9.44 37.32
CA CYS A 258 -8.05 10.40 36.29
C CYS A 258 -7.38 10.15 34.94
N ILE A 259 -6.51 9.15 34.81
CA ILE A 259 -5.78 8.89 33.57
C ILE A 259 -6.40 7.70 32.86
N ASP A 260 -6.83 7.92 31.62
CA ASP A 260 -7.16 6.82 30.74
C ASP A 260 -5.88 6.06 30.39
N ARG A 261 -5.82 4.78 30.78
CA ARG A 261 -4.64 3.94 30.57
C ARG A 261 -4.42 3.58 29.10
N ALA A 262 -5.46 3.67 28.26
CA ALA A 262 -5.34 3.39 26.85
C ALA A 262 -4.65 4.54 26.10
N THR A 263 -5.00 5.79 26.44
CA THR A 263 -4.52 6.99 25.73
C THR A 263 -3.44 7.78 26.49
N GLY A 264 -3.33 7.57 27.80
CA GLY A 264 -2.43 8.34 28.68
C GLY A 264 -2.86 9.81 28.86
N HIS A 265 -4.09 10.16 28.47
CA HIS A 265 -4.63 11.51 28.61
C HIS A 265 -5.45 11.67 29.90
N GLU A 266 -5.40 12.88 30.47
CA GLU A 266 -6.29 13.30 31.55
C GLU A 266 -7.75 13.18 31.11
N CYS A 267 -8.53 12.36 31.82
CA CYS A 267 -9.95 12.16 31.60
C CYS A 267 -10.30 11.92 30.12
N SER A 268 -9.49 11.11 29.43
CA SER A 268 -9.60 10.81 27.99
C SER A 268 -9.64 12.06 27.09
N ALA A 269 -9.05 13.17 27.51
CA ALA A 269 -9.14 14.51 26.90
C ALA A 269 -10.56 15.12 26.87
N ASN A 270 -11.53 14.47 27.50
CA ASN A 270 -12.96 14.79 27.49
C ASN A 270 -13.47 15.27 28.85
N GLY A 271 -12.57 15.65 29.75
CA GLY A 271 -12.88 16.21 31.05
C GLY A 271 -11.68 16.86 31.70
N THR A 272 -11.85 17.25 32.97
CA THR A 272 -10.78 17.77 33.82
C THR A 272 -10.76 16.98 35.13
N CYS A 273 -9.58 16.64 35.63
CA CYS A 273 -9.41 15.95 36.89
C CYS A 273 -9.56 16.93 38.05
N ASN A 274 -10.47 16.63 38.97
CA ASN A 274 -10.45 17.24 40.28
C ASN A 274 -9.44 16.50 41.16
N ILE A 275 -8.25 17.08 41.33
CA ILE A 275 -7.12 16.46 42.06
C ILE A 275 -7.50 16.13 43.52
N SER A 276 -8.27 17.00 44.18
CA SER A 276 -8.70 16.80 45.57
C SER A 276 -9.66 15.62 45.73
N LEU A 277 -10.57 15.44 44.77
CA LEU A 277 -11.55 14.35 44.77
C LEU A 277 -11.07 13.10 44.03
N LYS A 278 -9.93 13.18 43.34
CA LYS A 278 -9.36 12.12 42.48
C LYS A 278 -10.38 11.59 41.46
N LYS A 279 -11.18 12.48 40.88
CA LYS A 279 -12.29 12.14 39.98
C LYS A 279 -12.36 13.10 38.79
N CYS A 280 -12.69 12.58 37.62
CA CYS A 280 -12.94 13.37 36.42
C CYS A 280 -14.30 14.09 36.47
N SER A 281 -14.29 15.35 36.05
CA SER A 281 -15.46 16.13 35.67
C SER A 281 -15.55 16.16 34.15
N CYS A 282 -16.54 15.47 33.58
CA CYS A 282 -16.67 15.32 32.13
C CYS A 282 -17.27 16.54 31.45
N LYS A 283 -16.84 16.79 30.21
CA LYS A 283 -17.47 17.75 29.30
C LYS A 283 -18.88 17.28 28.93
N THR A 284 -19.72 18.21 28.47
CA THR A 284 -21.07 17.91 27.97
C THR A 284 -21.05 16.77 26.96
N GLY A 285 -21.97 15.82 27.10
CA GLY A 285 -22.07 14.65 26.23
C GLY A 285 -21.20 13.45 26.62
N TYR A 286 -20.27 13.63 27.56
CA TYR A 286 -19.38 12.57 28.05
C TYR A 286 -19.75 12.11 29.46
N THR A 287 -19.55 10.82 29.73
CA THR A 287 -19.81 10.17 31.00
C THR A 287 -18.78 9.08 31.30
N GLY A 288 -18.93 8.44 32.46
CA GLY A 288 -18.00 7.44 32.98
C GLY A 288 -16.92 8.05 33.87
N LEU A 289 -16.18 7.18 34.57
CA LEU A 289 -15.15 7.60 35.54
C LEU A 289 -13.99 8.37 34.89
N GLN A 290 -13.76 8.14 33.60
CA GLN A 290 -12.67 8.72 32.81
C GLN A 290 -13.17 9.51 31.59
N CYS A 291 -14.48 9.81 31.51
CA CYS A 291 -15.08 10.57 30.39
C CYS A 291 -14.86 9.95 29.00
N ASN A 292 -14.86 8.61 28.93
CA ASN A 292 -14.62 7.86 27.68
C ASN A 292 -15.90 7.30 27.05
N SER A 293 -17.05 7.54 27.66
CA SER A 293 -18.34 7.05 27.19
C SER A 293 -19.26 8.22 26.87
N CYS A 294 -20.22 8.03 25.97
CA CYS A 294 -21.24 9.05 25.68
C CYS A 294 -22.45 8.91 26.61
N THR A 295 -23.09 10.03 26.92
CA THR A 295 -24.43 10.03 27.56
C THR A 295 -25.51 9.57 26.57
N GLU A 296 -26.71 9.19 27.03
CA GLU A 296 -27.77 8.61 26.19
C GLU A 296 -28.16 9.46 24.96
N ASP A 297 -28.11 10.79 25.07
CA ASP A 297 -28.43 11.72 23.97
C ASP A 297 -27.28 11.93 22.96
N PHE A 298 -26.16 11.24 23.14
CA PHE A 298 -24.95 11.39 22.35
C PHE A 298 -24.48 10.03 21.85
N ARG A 299 -23.88 10.02 20.66
CA ARG A 299 -23.24 8.83 20.09
C ARG A 299 -21.78 9.06 19.76
N LEU A 300 -21.00 8.00 19.82
CA LEU A 300 -19.57 8.03 19.54
C LEU A 300 -19.32 7.93 18.04
N ILE A 301 -18.79 9.00 17.44
CA ILE A 301 -18.36 9.07 16.03
C ILE A 301 -16.95 9.65 16.01
N ASP A 302 -16.02 9.00 15.29
CA ASP A 302 -14.61 9.43 15.20
C ASP A 302 -13.97 9.79 16.56
N GLN A 303 -14.23 8.95 17.56
CA GLN A 303 -13.76 9.11 18.95
C GLN A 303 -14.29 10.36 19.67
N ARG A 304 -15.36 10.98 19.18
CA ARG A 304 -16.03 12.12 19.82
C ARG A 304 -17.50 11.81 20.05
N CYS A 305 -18.02 12.20 21.21
CA CYS A 305 -19.45 12.16 21.49
C CYS A 305 -20.14 13.34 20.81
N GLN A 306 -21.06 13.04 19.89
CA GLN A 306 -21.85 14.04 19.17
C GLN A 306 -23.34 13.89 19.52
N PRO A 307 -24.08 15.00 19.72
CA PRO A 307 -25.52 14.98 19.95
C PRO A 307 -26.27 14.21 18.86
N ASN A 308 -27.20 13.33 19.26
CA ASN A 308 -28.05 12.58 18.34
C ASN A 308 -28.92 13.49 17.47
N SER A 309 -29.27 14.68 17.96
CA SER A 309 -30.05 15.70 17.23
C SER A 309 -29.32 16.29 16.03
N CYS A 310 -28.01 16.07 15.87
CA CYS A 310 -27.27 16.55 14.72
C CYS A 310 -27.29 15.59 13.53
N PHE A 311 -27.97 14.45 13.63
CA PHE A 311 -28.00 13.44 12.56
C PHE A 311 -29.40 13.31 11.98
N VAL A 312 -29.48 13.02 10.69
CA VAL A 312 -30.76 12.82 10.01
C VAL A 312 -31.30 11.42 10.35
N PHE A 313 -30.43 10.43 10.33
CA PHE A 313 -30.74 9.03 10.63
C PHE A 313 -29.77 8.42 11.67
N GLU A 314 -30.25 7.34 12.30
CA GLU A 314 -29.48 6.62 13.34
C GLU A 314 -28.19 5.99 12.79
N TYR A 315 -28.19 5.57 11.51
CA TYR A 315 -27.05 4.95 10.84
C TYR A 315 -26.08 5.94 10.18
N ASP A 316 -26.34 7.25 10.24
CA ASP A 316 -25.45 8.24 9.62
C ASP A 316 -24.07 8.22 10.28
N GLN A 317 -23.01 8.24 9.48
CA GLN A 317 -21.65 8.23 10.03
C GLN A 317 -21.12 9.64 10.33
N HIS A 318 -21.84 10.69 9.92
CA HIS A 318 -21.37 12.08 10.03
C HIS A 318 -22.48 12.99 10.52
N ALA A 319 -22.18 13.79 11.55
CA ALA A 319 -23.11 14.81 12.04
C ALA A 319 -23.29 15.92 10.99
N CYS A 320 -24.46 16.55 11.00
CA CYS A 320 -24.81 17.65 10.09
C CYS A 320 -24.54 17.32 8.63
N SER A 321 -24.80 16.07 8.22
CA SER A 321 -24.59 15.55 6.86
C SER A 321 -23.19 15.82 6.31
N ASN A 322 -22.16 15.91 7.17
CA ASN A 322 -20.79 16.34 6.84
C ASN A 322 -20.65 17.77 6.26
N ASN A 323 -21.74 18.55 6.30
CA ASN A 323 -21.88 19.85 5.64
C ASN A 323 -22.00 21.01 6.64
N GLY A 324 -21.65 20.78 7.90
CA GLY A 324 -21.73 21.77 8.96
C GLY A 324 -21.06 21.30 10.25
N ILE A 325 -21.14 22.17 11.26
CA ILE A 325 -20.59 21.91 12.60
C ILE A 325 -21.75 21.73 13.57
N CYS A 326 -21.77 20.59 14.25
CA CYS A 326 -22.71 20.33 15.35
C CYS A 326 -22.21 21.05 16.62
N ASN A 327 -23.05 21.92 17.19
CA ASN A 327 -22.73 22.60 18.46
C ASN A 327 -23.05 21.71 19.67
N GLU A 328 -22.68 22.15 20.87
CA GLU A 328 -22.94 21.39 22.11
C GLU A 328 -24.42 21.32 22.50
N GLN A 329 -25.25 22.21 21.95
CA GLN A 329 -26.71 22.23 22.15
C GLN A 329 -27.44 21.27 21.20
N GLY A 330 -26.73 20.71 20.21
CA GLY A 330 -27.29 19.80 19.23
C GLY A 330 -27.87 20.46 17.97
N ASP A 331 -27.52 21.72 17.70
CA ASP A 331 -27.86 22.40 16.45
C ASP A 331 -26.72 22.33 15.42
N CYS A 332 -27.08 22.19 14.16
CA CYS A 332 -26.15 22.24 13.04
C CYS A 332 -25.97 23.65 12.51
N VAL A 333 -24.73 24.13 12.52
CA VAL A 333 -24.30 25.35 11.83
C VAL A 333 -23.76 24.96 10.47
N CYS A 334 -24.57 25.15 9.43
CA CYS A 334 -24.20 24.76 8.07
C CYS A 334 -23.10 25.63 7.48
N ASN A 335 -22.25 24.99 6.68
CA ASN A 335 -21.27 25.68 5.85
C ASN A 335 -21.98 26.62 4.87
N GLY A 336 -21.25 27.60 4.32
CA GLY A 336 -21.83 28.64 3.45
C GLY A 336 -22.57 28.12 2.22
N MET A 337 -22.33 26.87 1.82
CA MET A 337 -22.86 26.21 0.64
C MET A 337 -24.08 25.30 0.94
N SER A 338 -24.36 25.04 2.21
CA SER A 338 -25.31 24.01 2.66
C SER A 338 -26.41 24.61 3.55
N GLY A 339 -27.55 23.93 3.63
CA GLY A 339 -28.75 24.37 4.32
C GLY A 339 -29.63 23.19 4.75
N GLY A 340 -30.74 23.50 5.42
CA GLY A 340 -31.52 22.51 6.18
C GLY A 340 -31.13 22.48 7.65
N ILE A 341 -31.89 21.73 8.44
CA ILE A 341 -31.70 21.64 9.90
C ILE A 341 -30.51 20.76 10.28
N HIS A 342 -30.10 19.85 9.40
CA HIS A 342 -28.93 18.98 9.52
C HIS A 342 -27.96 19.18 8.34
N CYS A 343 -28.04 20.34 7.67
CA CYS A 343 -27.22 20.68 6.50
C CYS A 343 -27.32 19.67 5.35
N GLU A 344 -28.46 19.00 5.24
CA GLU A 344 -28.73 17.90 4.32
C GLU A 344 -29.00 18.34 2.87
N SER A 345 -29.31 19.64 2.70
CA SER A 345 -29.66 20.27 1.42
C SER A 345 -28.60 21.28 1.00
N CYS A 346 -28.46 21.52 -0.29
CA CYS A 346 -27.59 22.58 -0.80
C CYS A 346 -28.33 23.91 -0.90
N ARG A 347 -27.62 25.01 -0.66
CA ARG A 347 -28.18 26.36 -0.89
C ARG A 347 -28.28 26.62 -2.39
N HIS A 348 -29.10 27.58 -2.77
CA HIS A 348 -29.24 28.00 -4.17
C HIS A 348 -27.88 28.35 -4.80
N GLY A 349 -27.60 27.79 -5.98
CA GLY A 349 -26.31 27.92 -6.68
C GLY A 349 -25.29 26.81 -6.35
N PHE A 350 -25.66 25.85 -5.50
CA PHE A 350 -24.86 24.69 -5.14
C PHE A 350 -25.65 23.41 -5.34
N ASP A 351 -24.97 22.36 -5.77
CA ASP A 351 -25.51 21.01 -6.01
C ASP A 351 -24.71 19.95 -5.25
N LYS A 352 -25.38 18.82 -4.98
CA LYS A 352 -24.82 17.72 -4.22
C LYS A 352 -24.02 16.79 -5.12
N VAL A 353 -22.80 16.43 -4.70
CA VAL A 353 -21.96 15.45 -5.39
C VAL A 353 -22.00 14.07 -4.70
N ASP A 354 -21.51 13.04 -5.37
CA ASP A 354 -21.24 11.71 -4.82
C ASP A 354 -20.35 11.88 -3.57
N GLY A 355 -20.87 11.49 -2.40
CA GLY A 355 -20.23 11.75 -1.09
C GLY A 355 -21.02 12.71 -0.20
N GLY A 356 -21.94 13.47 -0.80
CA GLY A 356 -22.93 14.28 -0.09
C GLY A 356 -22.56 15.74 0.12
N ASP A 357 -21.39 16.18 -0.34
CA ASP A 357 -20.94 17.57 -0.22
C ASP A 357 -21.68 18.49 -1.20
N CYS A 358 -21.89 19.74 -0.79
CA CYS A 358 -22.46 20.79 -1.64
C CYS A 358 -21.36 21.60 -2.34
N ILE A 359 -21.36 21.55 -3.67
CA ILE A 359 -20.38 22.19 -4.55
C ILE A 359 -21.10 23.16 -5.49
N ALA A 360 -20.44 24.23 -5.92
CA ALA A 360 -21.04 25.17 -6.86
C ALA A 360 -21.55 24.44 -8.10
N GLU A 361 -22.81 24.68 -8.50
CA GLU A 361 -23.48 23.94 -9.60
C GLU A 361 -22.66 23.95 -10.90
N VAL A 362 -21.98 25.07 -11.18
CA VAL A 362 -21.08 25.24 -12.33
C VAL A 362 -19.91 24.25 -12.36
N CYS A 363 -19.52 23.68 -11.22
CA CYS A 363 -18.46 22.69 -11.09
C CYS A 363 -18.98 21.24 -11.06
N VAL A 364 -20.29 21.01 -11.06
CA VAL A 364 -20.86 19.66 -10.94
C VAL A 364 -21.14 19.07 -12.33
N VAL A 365 -20.62 17.87 -12.56
CA VAL A 365 -20.83 17.08 -13.79
C VAL A 365 -21.19 15.65 -13.39
N ASN A 366 -22.37 15.16 -13.80
CA ASN A 366 -22.85 13.81 -13.47
C ASN A 366 -22.76 13.47 -11.98
N ASN A 367 -23.20 14.39 -11.11
CA ASN A 367 -23.09 14.30 -9.64
C ASN A 367 -21.65 14.17 -9.12
N LYS A 368 -20.62 14.51 -9.90
CA LYS A 368 -19.22 14.53 -9.45
C LYS A 368 -18.66 15.94 -9.53
N GLN A 369 -17.84 16.28 -8.54
CA GLN A 369 -17.07 17.52 -8.59
C GLN A 369 -16.08 17.45 -9.74
N CYS A 370 -16.17 18.39 -10.67
CA CYS A 370 -15.27 18.54 -11.82
C CYS A 370 -15.05 17.21 -12.55
N ASN A 371 -16.15 16.49 -12.80
CA ASN A 371 -16.19 15.18 -13.45
C ASN A 371 -15.32 14.09 -12.78
N GLY A 372 -14.89 14.29 -11.52
CA GLY A 372 -13.97 13.40 -10.80
C GLY A 372 -12.48 13.62 -11.10
N PHE A 373 -12.15 14.54 -12.01
CA PHE A 373 -10.79 14.80 -12.47
C PHE A 373 -10.31 16.21 -12.13
N GLY A 374 -10.89 16.84 -11.10
CA GLY A 374 -10.46 18.15 -10.65
C GLY A 374 -11.05 18.56 -9.32
N HIS A 375 -10.70 19.77 -8.91
CA HIS A 375 -11.25 20.41 -7.71
C HIS A 375 -11.95 21.73 -8.06
N CYS A 376 -13.11 21.97 -7.45
CA CYS A 376 -13.78 23.26 -7.62
C CYS A 376 -13.08 24.31 -6.76
N ILE A 377 -12.75 25.45 -7.36
CA ILE A 377 -12.16 26.60 -6.68
C ILE A 377 -13.04 27.83 -6.88
N SER A 378 -13.15 28.67 -5.86
CA SER A 378 -13.88 29.94 -5.93
C SER A 378 -12.91 31.10 -5.81
N ILE A 379 -12.87 31.97 -6.82
CA ILE A 379 -12.02 33.17 -6.87
C ILE A 379 -12.94 34.37 -7.16
N ASN A 380 -13.03 35.31 -6.21
CA ASN A 380 -13.88 36.51 -6.33
C ASN A 380 -15.34 36.18 -6.73
N ASP A 381 -15.97 35.25 -6.02
CA ASP A 381 -17.32 34.73 -6.26
C ASP A 381 -17.53 33.98 -7.60
N ASP A 382 -16.49 33.83 -8.42
CA ASP A 382 -16.51 32.97 -9.61
C ASP A 382 -15.98 31.57 -9.28
N SER A 383 -16.75 30.54 -9.60
CA SER A 383 -16.39 29.14 -9.31
C SER A 383 -16.04 28.42 -10.59
N ARG A 384 -14.86 27.77 -10.61
CA ARG A 384 -14.37 27.02 -11.78
C ARG A 384 -13.62 25.77 -11.36
N CYS A 385 -13.52 24.82 -12.29
CA CYS A 385 -12.75 23.61 -12.09
C CYS A 385 -11.27 23.84 -12.30
N LEU A 386 -10.46 23.49 -11.31
CA LEU A 386 -9.03 23.25 -11.44
C LEU A 386 -8.84 21.76 -11.73
N CYS A 387 -8.58 21.45 -13.00
CA CYS A 387 -8.47 20.07 -13.44
C CYS A 387 -7.08 19.48 -13.14
N LYS A 388 -7.03 18.14 -13.06
CA LYS A 388 -5.79 17.37 -13.12
C LYS A 388 -5.12 17.61 -14.47
N ASN A 389 -3.80 17.44 -14.52
CA ASN A 389 -3.03 17.63 -15.75
C ASN A 389 -3.60 16.80 -16.91
N GLY A 390 -3.73 17.43 -18.08
CA GLY A 390 -4.26 16.81 -19.28
C GLY A 390 -5.76 16.92 -19.47
N TYR A 391 -6.49 17.50 -18.51
CA TYR A 391 -7.93 17.76 -18.60
C TYR A 391 -8.21 19.24 -18.77
N ASP A 392 -9.14 19.56 -19.66
CA ASP A 392 -9.45 20.95 -19.99
C ASP A 392 -10.34 21.61 -18.93
N GLY A 393 -9.84 22.71 -18.37
CA GLY A 393 -10.56 23.53 -17.39
C GLY A 393 -11.88 24.10 -17.90
N GLN A 394 -11.99 24.39 -19.21
CA GLN A 394 -13.19 24.99 -19.80
C GLN A 394 -14.33 23.97 -19.92
N SER A 395 -13.99 22.72 -20.22
CA SER A 395 -14.93 21.60 -20.26
C SER A 395 -15.40 21.10 -18.88
N ARG A 396 -14.92 21.70 -17.78
CA ARG A 396 -15.11 21.17 -16.41
C ARG A 396 -14.50 19.77 -16.23
N CYS A 397 -13.32 19.57 -16.83
CA CYS A 397 -12.56 18.33 -16.81
C CYS A 397 -13.27 17.13 -17.46
N VAL A 398 -14.08 17.41 -18.49
CA VAL A 398 -14.72 16.38 -19.31
C VAL A 398 -13.83 16.02 -20.50
N ASP A 399 -13.27 17.05 -21.14
CA ASP A 399 -12.44 16.90 -22.33
C ASP A 399 -10.96 16.90 -21.97
N CYS A 400 -10.15 16.30 -22.84
CA CYS A 400 -8.70 16.32 -22.71
C CYS A 400 -8.11 17.58 -23.33
N GLU A 401 -7.09 18.14 -22.68
CA GLU A 401 -6.30 19.23 -23.25
C GLU A 401 -5.51 18.77 -24.49
N LYS A 402 -5.08 19.74 -25.29
CA LYS A 402 -4.26 19.47 -26.46
C LYS A 402 -2.96 18.78 -26.05
N GLY A 403 -2.67 17.63 -26.67
CA GLY A 403 -1.52 16.78 -26.30
C GLY A 403 -1.89 15.59 -25.42
N TYR A 404 -3.17 15.44 -25.10
CA TYR A 404 -3.72 14.30 -24.38
C TYR A 404 -4.83 13.64 -25.19
N GLN A 405 -5.11 12.37 -24.89
CA GLN A 405 -6.16 11.56 -25.51
C GLN A 405 -6.91 10.79 -24.42
N ASN A 406 -8.24 10.73 -24.55
CA ASN A 406 -9.07 9.94 -23.64
C ASN A 406 -8.87 8.45 -23.95
N ILE A 407 -8.31 7.72 -22.98
CA ILE A 407 -8.16 6.27 -22.97
C ILE A 407 -8.82 5.76 -21.70
N THR A 408 -9.83 4.89 -21.83
CA THR A 408 -10.55 4.28 -20.69
C THR A 408 -11.06 5.31 -19.67
N ASP A 409 -11.67 6.39 -20.17
CA ASP A 409 -12.20 7.51 -19.38
C ASP A 409 -11.13 8.35 -18.65
N GLU A 410 -9.85 8.20 -19.02
CA GLU A 410 -8.75 9.00 -18.49
C GLU A 410 -7.98 9.75 -19.59
N CYS A 411 -7.63 11.02 -19.36
CA CYS A 411 -6.82 11.80 -20.29
C CYS A 411 -5.34 11.46 -20.12
N VAL A 412 -4.79 10.74 -21.10
CA VAL A 412 -3.39 10.29 -21.11
C VAL A 412 -2.59 11.07 -22.13
N SER A 413 -1.35 11.46 -21.79
CA SER A 413 -0.47 12.16 -22.72
C SER A 413 -0.23 11.31 -23.97
N ILE A 414 -0.34 11.92 -25.15
CA ILE A 414 -0.05 11.23 -26.44
C ILE A 414 1.40 10.74 -26.51
N ASN A 415 2.30 11.30 -25.70
CA ASN A 415 3.70 10.85 -25.62
C ASN A 415 3.89 9.48 -24.98
N CYS A 416 2.84 8.95 -24.32
CA CYS A 416 2.81 7.62 -23.71
C CYS A 416 2.03 6.60 -24.55
N ILE A 417 1.45 6.99 -25.68
CA ILE A 417 0.60 6.11 -26.50
C ILE A 417 1.40 5.72 -27.75
N GLY A 418 1.75 4.43 -27.83
CA GLY A 418 2.47 3.86 -28.96
C GLY A 418 1.56 3.58 -30.16
N ARG A 419 2.15 3.35 -31.34
CA ARG A 419 1.37 2.93 -32.53
C ARG A 419 0.89 1.48 -32.45
N SER A 420 1.59 0.67 -31.66
CA SER A 420 1.39 -0.78 -31.54
C SER A 420 0.22 -1.16 -30.63
N SER A 421 -0.18 -0.26 -29.73
CA SER A 421 -1.26 -0.50 -28.76
C SER A 421 -1.96 0.81 -28.40
N PRO A 422 -3.31 0.81 -28.29
CA PRO A 422 -4.04 1.97 -27.81
C PRO A 422 -3.90 2.18 -26.30
N LEU A 423 -3.26 1.25 -25.58
CA LEU A 423 -3.06 1.35 -24.13
C LEU A 423 -1.84 2.21 -23.79
N PRO A 424 -1.88 2.98 -22.68
CA PRO A 424 -0.74 3.73 -22.19
C PRO A 424 0.46 2.80 -21.96
N CYS A 425 1.63 3.17 -22.50
CA CYS A 425 2.86 2.39 -22.39
C CYS A 425 2.68 0.92 -22.79
N SER A 426 1.82 0.69 -23.79
CA SER A 426 1.46 -0.64 -24.31
C SER A 426 0.91 -1.61 -23.25
N GLY A 427 0.51 -1.13 -22.07
CA GLY A 427 0.12 -1.95 -20.90
C GLY A 427 1.30 -2.49 -20.08
N ASN A 428 2.53 -2.24 -20.52
CA ASN A 428 3.78 -2.76 -19.95
C ASN A 428 4.58 -1.71 -19.18
N GLY A 429 3.94 -0.60 -18.82
CA GLY A 429 4.55 0.46 -18.04
C GLY A 429 3.51 1.42 -17.47
N SER A 430 3.99 2.47 -16.84
CA SER A 430 3.17 3.56 -16.32
C SER A 430 3.60 4.87 -16.97
N CYS A 431 2.62 5.66 -17.42
CA CYS A 431 2.88 7.00 -17.94
C CYS A 431 3.13 7.95 -16.77
N GLN A 432 4.31 8.57 -16.74
CA GLN A 432 4.70 9.47 -15.66
C GLN A 432 5.50 10.66 -16.20
N VAL A 433 5.63 11.70 -15.39
CA VAL A 433 6.47 12.85 -15.70
C VAL A 433 7.93 12.44 -15.54
N LEU A 434 8.70 12.45 -16.64
CA LEU A 434 10.13 12.14 -16.65
C LEU A 434 11.01 13.36 -16.41
N ASP A 435 10.51 14.55 -16.74
CA ASP A 435 11.16 15.83 -16.45
C ASP A 435 10.13 16.81 -15.88
N ILE A 436 10.30 17.16 -14.61
CA ILE A 436 9.40 18.05 -13.86
C ILE A 436 9.49 19.49 -14.37
N VAL A 437 10.63 19.92 -14.90
CA VAL A 437 10.84 21.31 -15.38
C VAL A 437 10.13 21.53 -16.71
N SER A 438 10.10 20.50 -17.56
CA SER A 438 9.54 20.57 -18.90
C SER A 438 8.17 19.89 -19.04
N GLU A 439 7.65 19.32 -17.95
CA GLU A 439 6.42 18.49 -17.91
C GLU A 439 6.38 17.40 -19.00
N ILE A 440 7.54 16.80 -19.30
CA ILE A 440 7.63 15.78 -20.34
C ILE A 440 7.14 14.45 -19.77
N TYR A 441 6.02 13.96 -20.31
CA TYR A 441 5.50 12.63 -20.01
C TYR A 441 6.21 11.56 -20.85
N GLY A 442 6.49 10.44 -20.21
CA GLY A 442 6.98 9.24 -20.87
C GLY A 442 6.70 7.98 -20.07
N CYS A 443 7.09 6.85 -20.62
CA CYS A 443 6.78 5.56 -20.03
C CYS A 443 7.89 5.08 -19.10
N ALA A 444 7.53 4.78 -17.86
CA ALA A 444 8.33 3.96 -16.96
C ALA A 444 7.96 2.50 -17.18
N CYS A 445 8.86 1.76 -17.84
CA CYS A 445 8.60 0.37 -18.19
C CYS A 445 8.70 -0.57 -16.99
N LYS A 446 7.83 -1.59 -16.97
CA LYS A 446 7.98 -2.72 -16.06
C LYS A 446 9.30 -3.43 -16.33
N PRO A 447 9.87 -4.14 -15.33
CA PRO A 447 11.09 -4.92 -15.53
C PRO A 447 11.00 -5.83 -16.75
N GLY A 448 12.06 -5.83 -17.56
CA GLY A 448 12.12 -6.62 -18.80
C GLY A 448 11.57 -5.93 -20.05
N PHE A 449 10.88 -4.81 -19.92
CA PHE A 449 10.42 -4.00 -21.05
C PHE A 449 11.29 -2.74 -21.21
N ILE A 450 11.51 -2.32 -22.45
CA ILE A 450 12.23 -1.11 -22.84
C ILE A 450 11.54 -0.43 -24.02
N GLY A 451 12.14 0.65 -24.50
CA GLY A 451 11.63 1.45 -25.60
C GLY A 451 10.76 2.59 -25.08
N ARG A 452 10.47 3.54 -25.97
CA ARG A 452 9.72 4.75 -25.64
C ARG A 452 8.31 4.43 -25.10
N PHE A 453 7.72 3.33 -25.54
CA PHE A 453 6.35 2.93 -25.21
C PHE A 453 6.26 1.56 -24.53
N CYS A 454 7.37 1.03 -24.01
CA CYS A 454 7.45 -0.28 -23.35
C CYS A 454 6.93 -1.44 -24.20
N ASP A 455 7.11 -1.36 -25.51
CA ASP A 455 6.70 -2.36 -26.50
C ASP A 455 7.82 -3.34 -26.87
N ASP A 456 9.06 -3.08 -26.44
CA ASP A 456 10.22 -3.92 -26.72
C ASP A 456 10.71 -4.66 -25.47
N CYS A 457 11.27 -5.87 -25.64
CA CYS A 457 11.94 -6.58 -24.55
C CYS A 457 13.38 -6.11 -24.39
N ASN A 458 13.84 -6.04 -23.14
CA ASN A 458 15.23 -5.70 -22.82
C ASN A 458 16.17 -6.88 -23.12
N THR A 459 16.56 -7.01 -24.39
CA THR A 459 17.45 -8.09 -24.82
C THR A 459 18.84 -8.00 -24.20
N ASP A 460 19.29 -6.80 -23.84
CA ASP A 460 20.58 -6.58 -23.15
C ASP A 460 20.59 -7.15 -21.73
N LEU A 461 19.43 -7.19 -21.07
CA LEU A 461 19.24 -7.88 -19.78
C LEU A 461 18.77 -9.33 -19.93
N GLY A 462 18.79 -9.88 -21.15
CA GLY A 462 18.44 -11.27 -21.45
C GLY A 462 16.94 -11.55 -21.50
N PHE A 463 16.08 -10.54 -21.68
CA PHE A 463 14.64 -10.76 -21.87
C PHE A 463 14.31 -11.02 -23.34
N VAL A 464 13.34 -11.91 -23.57
CA VAL A 464 12.85 -12.29 -24.90
C VAL A 464 11.33 -12.31 -24.95
N VAL A 465 10.78 -12.09 -26.15
CA VAL A 465 9.34 -12.20 -26.41
C VAL A 465 8.94 -13.67 -26.39
N THR A 466 7.94 -14.01 -25.60
CA THR A 466 7.32 -15.34 -25.56
C THR A 466 6.12 -15.43 -26.53
N ASN A 467 5.58 -16.63 -26.74
CA ASN A 467 4.41 -16.85 -27.62
C ASN A 467 3.13 -16.11 -27.18
N ASN A 468 3.03 -15.74 -25.89
CA ASN A 468 1.97 -14.89 -25.34
C ASN A 468 2.28 -13.38 -25.39
N HIS A 469 3.29 -12.96 -26.16
CA HIS A 469 3.70 -11.56 -26.34
C HIS A 469 4.12 -10.84 -25.05
N THR A 470 4.70 -11.58 -24.10
CA THR A 470 5.26 -11.02 -22.86
C THR A 470 6.78 -11.05 -22.90
N CYS A 471 7.43 -10.13 -22.20
CA CYS A 471 8.89 -10.11 -22.05
C CYS A 471 9.30 -10.88 -20.80
N VAL A 472 10.01 -11.98 -21.00
CA VAL A 472 10.44 -12.89 -19.93
C VAL A 472 11.92 -13.15 -20.06
N ASN A 473 12.63 -13.29 -18.93
CA ASN A 473 14.05 -13.61 -18.99
C ASN A 473 14.26 -14.96 -19.67
N GLN A 474 15.17 -15.03 -20.64
CA GLN A 474 15.45 -16.21 -21.47
C GLN A 474 15.77 -17.46 -20.65
N VAL A 475 16.29 -17.30 -19.42
CA VAL A 475 16.58 -18.41 -18.48
C VAL A 475 15.31 -19.12 -18.00
N CYS A 476 14.15 -18.46 -18.05
CA CYS A 476 12.85 -19.01 -17.68
C CYS A 476 12.02 -19.49 -18.87
N VAL A 477 12.49 -19.33 -20.10
CA VAL A 477 11.74 -19.69 -21.31
C VAL A 477 12.15 -21.09 -21.78
N GLY A 478 11.17 -22.01 -21.78
CA GLY A 478 11.35 -23.38 -22.22
C GLY A 478 11.44 -23.52 -23.76
N ARG A 479 11.61 -24.75 -24.26
CA ARG A 479 11.61 -25.02 -25.72
C ARG A 479 10.27 -24.72 -26.41
N ASP A 480 9.20 -24.68 -25.63
CA ASP A 480 7.84 -24.33 -26.06
C ASP A 480 7.63 -22.82 -26.23
N GLN A 481 8.64 -22.00 -25.90
CA GLN A 481 8.60 -20.54 -25.93
C GLN A 481 7.52 -19.90 -25.04
N TYR A 482 7.12 -20.62 -23.99
CA TYR A 482 6.30 -20.08 -22.92
C TYR A 482 7.14 -19.86 -21.66
N GLU A 483 6.74 -18.87 -20.87
CA GLU A 483 7.29 -18.66 -19.53
C GLU A 483 7.03 -19.90 -18.67
N CYS A 484 8.10 -20.52 -18.18
CA CYS A 484 8.02 -21.68 -17.29
C CYS A 484 7.01 -22.74 -17.79
N SER A 485 6.99 -22.98 -19.11
CA SER A 485 6.08 -23.90 -19.80
C SER A 485 4.59 -23.71 -19.48
N GLY A 486 4.19 -22.49 -19.07
CA GLY A 486 2.83 -22.15 -18.64
C GLY A 486 2.45 -22.65 -17.23
N ASN A 487 3.39 -23.25 -16.50
CA ASN A 487 3.18 -23.91 -15.20
C ASN A 487 3.97 -23.25 -14.06
N GLY A 488 4.34 -22.00 -14.22
CA GLY A 488 5.13 -21.28 -13.21
C GLY A 488 5.21 -19.80 -13.51
N GLU A 489 5.91 -19.12 -12.63
CA GLU A 489 6.22 -17.70 -12.75
C GLU A 489 7.73 -17.54 -12.72
N CYS A 490 8.28 -16.73 -13.62
CA CYS A 490 9.68 -16.37 -13.61
C CYS A 490 9.92 -15.35 -12.50
N ILE A 491 10.61 -15.76 -11.44
CA ILE A 491 10.94 -14.90 -10.32
C ILE A 491 12.40 -14.45 -10.39
N ASN A 492 12.65 -13.21 -9.99
CA ASN A 492 14.00 -12.73 -9.72
C ASN A 492 14.39 -13.15 -8.30
N ALA A 493 15.20 -14.20 -8.18
CA ALA A 493 15.84 -14.57 -6.92
C ALA A 493 16.99 -13.59 -6.62
N GLU A 494 17.36 -13.45 -5.34
CA GLU A 494 18.40 -12.50 -4.88
C GLU A 494 19.63 -12.48 -5.81
N GLY A 495 20.03 -11.29 -6.26
CA GLY A 495 21.19 -11.09 -7.15
C GLY A 495 20.92 -11.17 -8.65
N ASN A 496 19.73 -10.80 -9.15
CA ASN A 496 19.35 -10.86 -10.57
C ASN A 496 19.34 -12.29 -11.16
N LEU A 497 19.13 -13.29 -10.31
CA LEU A 497 19.05 -14.68 -10.73
C LEU A 497 17.61 -15.06 -11.06
N PHE A 498 17.30 -15.17 -12.35
CA PHE A 498 15.97 -15.58 -12.78
C PHE A 498 15.79 -17.10 -12.71
N GLN A 499 14.71 -17.55 -12.07
CA GLN A 499 14.33 -18.96 -12.02
C GLN A 499 12.81 -19.14 -12.07
N CYS A 500 12.38 -20.29 -12.59
CA CYS A 500 10.96 -20.65 -12.57
C CYS A 500 10.53 -21.11 -11.18
N ARG A 501 9.55 -20.42 -10.61
CA ARG A 501 8.79 -20.90 -9.46
C ARG A 501 7.56 -21.64 -9.98
N CYS A 502 7.59 -22.97 -9.89
CA CYS A 502 6.50 -23.80 -10.39
C CYS A 502 5.24 -23.68 -9.55
N THR A 503 4.09 -23.72 -10.21
CA THR A 503 2.79 -23.85 -9.55
C THR A 503 2.65 -25.23 -8.93
N SER A 504 1.70 -25.37 -8.00
CA SER A 504 1.48 -26.63 -7.29
C SER A 504 1.22 -27.78 -8.25
N GLY A 505 2.04 -28.82 -8.18
CA GLY A 505 1.93 -29.99 -9.04
C GLY A 505 2.85 -29.99 -10.26
N ALA A 506 3.56 -28.89 -10.54
CA ALA A 506 4.58 -28.83 -11.58
C ALA A 506 6.00 -28.85 -11.00
N THR A 507 6.95 -29.36 -11.79
CA THR A 507 8.35 -29.52 -11.44
C THR A 507 9.26 -29.46 -12.66
N GLY A 508 10.57 -29.52 -12.41
CA GLY A 508 11.60 -29.36 -13.42
C GLY A 508 12.02 -27.90 -13.60
N LYS A 509 13.14 -27.69 -14.31
CA LYS A 509 13.78 -26.37 -14.47
C LYS A 509 12.85 -25.30 -15.03
N PHE A 510 11.97 -25.67 -15.95
CA PHE A 510 10.99 -24.78 -16.58
C PHE A 510 9.55 -25.21 -16.25
N CYS A 511 9.32 -25.95 -15.17
CA CYS A 511 7.99 -26.43 -14.77
C CYS A 511 7.30 -27.29 -15.86
N GLN A 512 8.09 -27.93 -16.73
CA GLN A 512 7.57 -28.70 -17.85
C GLN A 512 7.05 -30.10 -17.46
N ASP A 513 7.46 -30.58 -16.28
CA ASP A 513 7.17 -31.90 -15.73
C ASP A 513 6.12 -31.80 -14.63
N CYS A 514 5.37 -32.87 -14.37
CA CYS A 514 4.40 -32.90 -13.27
C CYS A 514 4.95 -33.70 -12.09
N ASN A 515 4.66 -33.24 -10.88
CA ASN A 515 4.92 -33.99 -9.65
C ASN A 515 4.12 -35.29 -9.64
N GLU A 516 4.56 -36.24 -8.83
CA GLU A 516 3.85 -37.51 -8.64
C GLU A 516 2.39 -37.25 -8.23
N GLY A 517 1.44 -37.93 -8.88
CA GLY A 517 0.00 -37.74 -8.71
C GLY A 517 -0.64 -36.64 -9.57
N PHE A 518 0.16 -35.86 -10.31
CA PHE A 518 -0.31 -34.87 -11.28
C PHE A 518 -0.08 -35.35 -12.71
N PHE A 519 -1.02 -35.02 -13.60
CA PHE A 519 -0.98 -35.38 -15.01
C PHE A 519 -1.10 -34.14 -15.88
N LYS A 520 -0.37 -34.12 -16.98
CA LYS A 520 -0.35 -33.00 -17.93
C LYS A 520 -1.59 -33.07 -18.83
N VAL A 521 -2.48 -32.09 -18.73
CA VAL A 521 -3.63 -31.96 -19.65
C VAL A 521 -3.19 -31.33 -20.98
N ARG A 522 -4.06 -31.34 -22.01
CA ARG A 522 -3.71 -30.87 -23.38
C ARG A 522 -3.19 -29.43 -23.44
N GLU A 523 -3.60 -28.59 -22.51
CA GLU A 523 -3.18 -27.18 -22.39
C GLU A 523 -1.79 -27.04 -21.72
N GLY A 524 -1.13 -28.16 -21.40
CA GLY A 524 0.19 -28.17 -20.78
C GLY A 524 0.18 -28.07 -19.26
N LYS A 525 -1.00 -27.85 -18.65
CA LYS A 525 -1.17 -27.70 -17.19
C LYS A 525 -1.03 -29.02 -16.43
N CYS A 526 -0.33 -29.02 -15.30
CA CYS A 526 -0.27 -30.16 -14.38
C CYS A 526 -1.47 -30.14 -13.42
N VAL A 527 -2.33 -31.16 -13.50
CA VAL A 527 -3.59 -31.24 -12.76
C VAL A 527 -3.67 -32.59 -12.04
N PHE A 528 -4.24 -32.62 -10.84
CA PHE A 528 -4.42 -33.87 -10.11
C PHE A 528 -5.41 -34.79 -10.85
N GLU A 529 -5.15 -36.10 -10.89
CA GLU A 529 -5.94 -37.06 -11.68
C GLU A 529 -7.45 -36.99 -11.38
N SER A 530 -7.82 -36.81 -10.11
CA SER A 530 -9.22 -36.72 -9.67
C SER A 530 -9.97 -35.50 -10.21
N CYS A 531 -9.25 -34.47 -10.67
CA CYS A 531 -9.79 -33.25 -11.27
C CYS A 531 -9.77 -33.27 -12.80
N ILE A 532 -9.29 -34.35 -13.43
CA ILE A 532 -9.24 -34.45 -14.90
C ILE A 532 -10.51 -35.12 -15.40
N SER A 533 -11.20 -34.45 -16.31
CA SER A 533 -12.40 -34.97 -16.98
C SER A 533 -12.39 -34.49 -18.43
N ASP A 534 -12.65 -35.39 -19.36
CA ASP A 534 -12.52 -35.16 -20.82
C ASP A 534 -11.16 -34.59 -21.25
N ALA A 535 -10.07 -35.05 -20.62
CA ALA A 535 -8.68 -34.62 -20.84
C ALA A 535 -8.43 -33.11 -20.61
N LYS A 536 -9.31 -32.45 -19.85
CA LYS A 536 -9.21 -31.07 -19.38
C LYS A 536 -9.31 -31.02 -17.86
N GLU A 537 -8.84 -29.93 -17.27
CA GLU A 537 -9.11 -29.63 -15.87
C GLU A 537 -10.60 -29.34 -15.71
N CYS A 538 -11.29 -30.12 -14.87
CA CYS A 538 -12.70 -29.91 -14.51
C CYS A 538 -13.61 -29.73 -15.75
N SER A 539 -13.39 -30.57 -16.77
CA SER A 539 -14.08 -30.51 -18.08
C SER A 539 -14.00 -29.16 -18.82
N GLY A 540 -13.13 -28.24 -18.36
CA GLY A 540 -12.99 -26.88 -18.88
C GLY A 540 -13.94 -25.84 -18.26
N ASN A 541 -14.71 -26.21 -17.23
CA ASN A 541 -15.72 -25.34 -16.59
C ASN A 541 -15.43 -25.12 -15.10
N GLY A 542 -14.14 -25.07 -14.72
CA GLY A 542 -13.75 -24.85 -13.34
C GLY A 542 -12.25 -25.00 -13.10
N HIS A 543 -11.88 -24.94 -11.83
CA HIS A 543 -10.50 -25.02 -11.36
C HIS A 543 -10.35 -26.07 -10.26
N CYS A 544 -9.27 -26.85 -10.32
CA CYS A 544 -8.95 -27.82 -9.28
C CYS A 544 -8.35 -27.11 -8.05
N ARG A 545 -8.93 -27.33 -6.87
CA ARG A 545 -8.43 -26.79 -5.61
C ARG A 545 -8.21 -27.88 -4.58
N GLN A 546 -7.14 -27.74 -3.81
CA GLN A 546 -6.87 -28.57 -2.65
C GLN A 546 -7.76 -28.15 -1.47
N LEU A 547 -8.51 -29.10 -0.92
CA LEU A 547 -9.34 -28.95 0.28
C LEU A 547 -8.93 -30.03 1.29
N GLY A 548 -8.02 -29.68 2.20
CA GLY A 548 -7.40 -30.63 3.11
C GLY A 548 -6.47 -31.59 2.37
N LEU A 549 -6.72 -32.90 2.50
CA LEU A 549 -5.96 -33.95 1.80
C LEU A 549 -6.57 -34.35 0.44
N ASN A 550 -7.71 -33.77 0.05
CA ASN A 550 -8.41 -34.10 -1.19
C ASN A 550 -8.35 -32.95 -2.20
N HIS A 551 -8.41 -33.28 -3.49
CA HIS A 551 -8.49 -32.33 -4.59
C HIS A 551 -9.88 -32.43 -5.23
N ARG A 552 -10.58 -31.30 -5.38
CA ARG A 552 -11.88 -31.25 -6.05
C ARG A 552 -11.94 -30.11 -7.05
N CYS A 553 -12.79 -30.28 -8.04
CA CYS A 553 -13.18 -29.21 -8.94
C CYS A 553 -14.06 -28.18 -8.24
N ILE A 554 -13.67 -26.92 -8.33
CA ILE A 554 -14.52 -25.76 -8.07
C ILE A 554 -14.99 -25.27 -9.41
N CYS A 555 -16.28 -25.45 -9.66
CA CYS A 555 -16.86 -25.13 -10.95
C CYS A 555 -17.19 -23.65 -11.07
N ASP A 556 -17.06 -23.13 -12.28
CA ASP A 556 -17.55 -21.81 -12.63
C ASP A 556 -19.08 -21.87 -12.79
N ASP A 557 -19.76 -20.74 -12.61
CA ASP A 557 -21.21 -20.61 -12.77
C ASP A 557 -22.05 -21.65 -11.99
N GLN A 558 -22.92 -22.37 -12.70
CA GLN A 558 -23.92 -23.30 -12.18
C GLN A 558 -23.59 -24.73 -12.60
N PHE A 559 -22.30 -25.05 -12.73
CA PHE A 559 -21.81 -26.38 -13.02
C PHE A 559 -21.68 -27.21 -11.73
N ASP A 560 -22.02 -28.50 -11.82
CA ASP A 560 -22.07 -29.40 -10.68
C ASP A 560 -20.70 -30.02 -10.38
N SER A 561 -20.18 -29.64 -9.20
CA SER A 561 -18.93 -30.18 -8.65
C SER A 561 -18.91 -31.69 -8.45
N LEU A 562 -20.06 -32.37 -8.32
CA LEU A 562 -20.15 -33.83 -8.22
C LEU A 562 -19.82 -34.52 -9.54
N THR A 563 -19.95 -33.79 -10.65
CA THR A 563 -19.66 -34.28 -12.00
C THR A 563 -18.35 -33.74 -12.54
N ASN A 564 -17.46 -33.24 -11.67
CA ASN A 564 -16.25 -32.51 -12.07
C ASN A 564 -16.53 -31.40 -13.09
N CYS A 565 -17.65 -30.69 -12.90
CA CYS A 565 -18.11 -29.61 -13.77
C CYS A 565 -18.48 -30.04 -15.20
N GLN A 566 -18.80 -31.32 -15.40
CA GLN A 566 -19.26 -31.83 -16.69
C GLN A 566 -20.73 -31.50 -16.96
N SER A 567 -21.59 -31.50 -15.93
CA SER A 567 -23.01 -31.16 -16.05
C SER A 567 -23.42 -29.99 -15.17
N CYS A 568 -24.59 -29.42 -15.43
CA CYS A 568 -25.16 -28.34 -14.62
C CYS A 568 -25.78 -28.83 -13.33
N VAL A 569 -25.82 -27.98 -12.30
CA VAL A 569 -26.58 -28.23 -11.07
C VAL A 569 -28.08 -28.34 -11.36
N GLU A 570 -28.80 -28.99 -10.45
CA GLU A 570 -30.25 -29.20 -10.60
C GLU A 570 -31.00 -27.88 -10.82
N GLY A 571 -31.89 -27.85 -11.82
CA GLY A 571 -32.61 -26.64 -12.23
C GLY A 571 -31.98 -25.89 -13.41
N TYR A 572 -30.75 -26.24 -13.80
CA TYR A 572 -30.02 -25.64 -14.93
C TYR A 572 -29.82 -26.66 -16.05
N SER A 573 -29.73 -26.17 -17.30
CA SER A 573 -29.51 -26.97 -18.49
C SER A 573 -28.37 -26.39 -19.32
N LEU A 574 -27.51 -27.26 -19.85
CA LEU A 574 -26.36 -26.86 -20.65
C LEU A 574 -26.83 -26.36 -22.03
N LYS A 575 -26.60 -25.09 -22.33
CA LYS A 575 -26.85 -24.46 -23.63
C LYS A 575 -25.64 -23.63 -24.03
N ASP A 576 -25.11 -23.86 -25.23
CA ASP A 576 -23.94 -23.16 -25.78
C ASP A 576 -22.73 -23.09 -24.83
N GLY A 577 -22.47 -24.21 -24.12
CA GLY A 577 -21.35 -24.31 -23.17
C GLY A 577 -21.57 -23.59 -21.83
N ARG A 578 -22.77 -23.09 -21.55
CA ARG A 578 -23.11 -22.44 -20.27
C ARG A 578 -24.32 -23.10 -19.62
N CYS A 579 -24.33 -23.13 -18.29
CA CYS A 579 -25.47 -23.59 -17.51
C CYS A 579 -26.49 -22.46 -17.36
N LEU A 580 -27.60 -22.56 -18.09
CA LEU A 580 -28.69 -21.60 -18.02
C LEU A 580 -29.87 -22.21 -17.29
N GLU A 581 -30.57 -21.40 -16.50
CA GLU A 581 -31.74 -21.86 -15.75
C GLU A 581 -32.75 -22.45 -16.73
N GLY A 582 -33.05 -23.74 -16.54
CA GLY A 582 -34.03 -24.41 -17.35
C GLY A 582 -35.37 -23.77 -17.03
N SER A 583 -36.10 -23.30 -18.05
CA SER A 583 -37.50 -22.92 -17.90
C SER A 583 -38.32 -24.17 -17.60
N VAL A 584 -38.21 -24.69 -16.38
CA VAL A 584 -39.29 -25.47 -15.81
C VAL A 584 -40.41 -24.45 -15.72
N ASN A 585 -41.39 -24.55 -16.61
CA ASN A 585 -42.54 -23.65 -16.70
C ASN A 585 -43.32 -23.65 -15.38
N LYS A 586 -42.81 -22.98 -14.35
CA LYS A 586 -43.57 -22.58 -13.18
C LYS A 586 -44.46 -21.45 -13.67
N LEU A 587 -45.66 -21.82 -14.10
CA LEU A 587 -46.75 -20.89 -14.31
C LEU A 587 -46.81 -19.96 -13.09
N SER A 588 -46.66 -18.65 -13.35
CA SER A 588 -46.78 -17.61 -12.32
C SER A 588 -47.99 -17.90 -11.42
N GLY A 589 -47.88 -17.65 -10.12
CA GLY A 589 -49.03 -17.75 -9.21
C GLY A 589 -50.25 -16.97 -9.70
N GLY A 590 -50.02 -15.89 -10.49
CA GLY A 590 -51.07 -15.15 -11.19
C GLY A 590 -51.72 -15.92 -12.35
N ALA A 591 -50.98 -16.75 -13.08
CA ALA A 591 -51.52 -17.61 -14.13
C ALA A 591 -52.35 -18.76 -13.54
N ILE A 592 -51.92 -19.34 -12.41
CA ILE A 592 -52.68 -20.37 -11.69
C ILE A 592 -53.96 -19.77 -11.10
N ALA A 593 -53.87 -18.59 -10.47
CA ALA A 593 -55.05 -17.86 -10.00
C ALA A 593 -56.01 -17.50 -11.14
N GLY A 594 -55.47 -17.07 -12.29
CA GLY A 594 -56.26 -16.75 -13.48
C GLY A 594 -57.01 -17.96 -14.06
N ILE A 595 -56.37 -19.13 -14.12
CA ILE A 595 -57.00 -20.37 -14.59
C ILE A 595 -58.10 -20.82 -13.62
N VAL A 596 -57.86 -20.75 -12.31
CA VAL A 596 -58.88 -21.12 -11.30
C VAL A 596 -60.08 -20.17 -11.36
N ILE A 597 -59.85 -18.85 -11.44
CA ILE A 597 -60.93 -17.86 -11.56
C ILE A 597 -61.67 -18.05 -12.89
N GLY A 598 -60.97 -18.30 -13.99
CA GLY A 598 -61.56 -18.56 -15.30
C GLY A 598 -62.47 -19.79 -15.30
N ILE A 599 -62.04 -20.89 -14.66
CA ILE A 599 -62.86 -22.11 -14.51
C ILE A 599 -64.08 -21.83 -13.64
N LEU A 600 -63.95 -21.09 -12.54
CA LEU A 600 -65.08 -20.75 -11.67
C LEU A 600 -66.12 -19.85 -12.36
N ILE A 601 -65.69 -18.89 -13.18
CA ILE A 601 -66.58 -18.06 -14.00
C ILE A 601 -67.26 -18.92 -15.08
N LEU A 602 -66.53 -19.82 -15.73
CA LEU A 602 -67.09 -20.71 -16.74
C LEU A 602 -68.14 -21.65 -16.14
N ILE A 603 -67.87 -22.24 -14.97
CA ILE A 603 -68.83 -23.09 -14.26
C ILE A 603 -70.07 -22.27 -13.87
N SER A 604 -69.89 -21.03 -13.40
CA SER A 604 -71.01 -20.13 -13.07
C SER A 604 -71.85 -19.76 -14.31
N LEU A 605 -71.21 -19.53 -15.45
CA LEU A 605 -71.88 -19.29 -16.74
C LEU A 605 -72.62 -20.52 -17.23
N ILE A 606 -72.01 -21.71 -17.14
CA ILE A 606 -72.66 -22.98 -17.49
C ILE A 606 -73.89 -23.20 -16.59
N ALA A 607 -73.78 -22.96 -15.28
CA ALA A 607 -74.91 -23.06 -14.37
C ALA A 607 -76.04 -22.06 -14.73
N LEU A 608 -75.69 -20.83 -15.11
CA LEU A 608 -76.67 -19.84 -15.60
C LEU A 608 -77.30 -20.23 -16.93
N ILE A 609 -76.54 -20.79 -17.86
CA ILE A 609 -77.03 -21.29 -19.15
C ILE A 609 -77.96 -22.47 -18.92
N ILE A 610 -77.59 -23.43 -18.07
CA ILE A 610 -78.46 -24.56 -17.69
C ILE A 610 -79.72 -24.04 -17.03
N PHE A 611 -79.62 -23.07 -16.11
CA PHE A 611 -80.79 -22.42 -15.50
C PHE A 611 -81.70 -21.77 -16.55
N PHE A 612 -81.13 -21.08 -17.54
CA PHE A 612 -81.90 -20.45 -18.63
C PHE A 612 -82.53 -21.47 -19.58
N ILE A 613 -81.82 -22.56 -19.90
CA ILE A 613 -82.32 -23.66 -20.73
C ILE A 613 -83.43 -24.41 -19.99
N MET A 614 -83.29 -24.65 -18.69
CA MET A 614 -84.34 -25.24 -17.86
C MET A 614 -85.56 -24.34 -17.71
N ARG A 615 -85.41 -23.02 -17.84
CA ARG A 615 -86.53 -22.06 -17.79
C ARG A 615 -87.26 -21.86 -19.12
N ARG A 616 -86.71 -22.35 -20.24
CA ARG A 616 -87.36 -22.30 -21.55
C ARG A 616 -87.87 -23.69 -21.94
N LYS A 617 -89.11 -23.98 -21.55
CA LYS A 617 -89.91 -25.05 -22.17
C LYS A 617 -90.05 -24.79 -23.68
N PRO A 618 -90.06 -25.84 -24.51
CA PRO A 618 -89.86 -25.75 -25.95
C PRO A 618 -91.17 -25.48 -26.69
N ASN A 619 -91.13 -24.60 -27.68
CA ASN A 619 -92.11 -24.58 -28.76
C ASN A 619 -91.38 -24.83 -30.07
N ASN A 620 -91.74 -25.96 -30.69
CA ASN A 620 -91.37 -26.39 -32.04
C ASN A 620 -91.66 -25.30 -33.07
N THR A 621 -90.88 -25.19 -34.15
CA THR A 621 -91.34 -25.29 -35.57
C THR A 621 -90.15 -25.32 -36.55
N VAL A 622 -89.89 -26.51 -37.12
CA VAL A 622 -89.76 -26.90 -38.55
C VAL A 622 -89.12 -25.94 -39.62
N GLN A 623 -88.28 -26.57 -40.47
CA GLN A 623 -87.90 -26.27 -41.89
C GLN A 623 -86.85 -25.15 -42.15
N LYS A 624 -85.90 -25.20 -43.12
CA LYS A 624 -85.51 -26.12 -44.23
C LYS A 624 -84.26 -25.52 -44.92
N THR A 625 -83.45 -26.35 -45.63
CA THR A 625 -82.57 -26.02 -46.80
C THR A 625 -81.43 -25.00 -46.58
N SER A 626 -80.29 -24.97 -47.28
CA SER A 626 -79.52 -25.85 -48.18
C SER A 626 -78.20 -25.10 -48.46
N ALA A 627 -77.11 -25.85 -48.68
CA ALA A 627 -75.93 -25.51 -49.50
C ALA A 627 -75.09 -24.26 -49.16
N VAL A 628 -73.76 -24.43 -49.11
CA VAL A 628 -72.81 -23.95 -50.14
C VAL A 628 -71.39 -23.98 -49.56
N THR A 629 -70.56 -24.71 -50.30
CA THR A 629 -69.10 -24.74 -50.41
C THR A 629 -68.38 -23.41 -50.21
N LYS A 630 -67.15 -23.45 -49.64
CA LYS A 630 -65.95 -23.03 -50.38
C LYS A 630 -64.63 -23.35 -49.66
N ASP A 631 -63.80 -24.05 -50.42
CA ASP A 631 -62.34 -24.05 -50.38
C ASP A 631 -61.75 -22.63 -50.41
N LEU A 632 -60.56 -22.48 -49.84
CA LEU A 632 -59.29 -22.09 -50.51
C LEU A 632 -58.26 -21.89 -49.37
N ALA A 633 -57.23 -22.71 -49.26
CA ALA A 633 -56.05 -22.83 -50.12
C ALA A 633 -55.02 -21.70 -49.94
N SER A 634 -53.78 -22.16 -49.90
CA SER A 634 -52.55 -21.44 -50.26
C SER A 634 -52.09 -20.37 -49.26
N GLY A 635 -50.82 -20.30 -48.91
CA GLY A 635 -49.65 -20.97 -49.47
C GLY A 635 -48.40 -20.17 -49.13
N GLN A 636 -47.26 -20.78 -49.45
CA GLN A 636 -45.94 -20.17 -49.64
C GLN A 636 -45.32 -19.47 -48.42
N LYS A 637 -44.29 -20.00 -47.75
CA LYS A 637 -42.98 -20.46 -48.25
C LYS A 637 -42.25 -19.38 -49.06
N PHE A 638 -41.27 -18.72 -48.45
CA PHE A 638 -39.96 -18.44 -49.06
C PHE A 638 -38.95 -18.05 -47.96
N ILE A 639 -37.85 -18.82 -47.96
CA ILE A 639 -36.51 -18.61 -47.35
C ILE A 639 -36.43 -18.56 -45.83
#